data_AF-A0A2P4XVI8-F1
#
_entry.id   AF-A0A2P4XVI8-F1
#
_cell.length_a   1.000
_cell.length_b   1.000
_cell.length_c   1.000
_cell.angle_alpha   90.00
_cell.angle_beta   90.00
_cell.angle_gamma   90.00
#
_symmetry.space_group_name_H-M   'P 1'
#
loop_
_entity.id
_entity.type
_entity.pdbx_description
1 polymer ?
#
loop_
_entity_poly.entity_id
_entity_poly.type
_entity_poly.pdbx_seq_one_letter_code
_entity_poly.pdbx_strand_id
1 'polypeptide(L)'
;METRRLRQQSTVERELETTSAATNNNRKKGSIYALENLRLAMLMKDTKLRQRVKKKKGRPRIVHDMLTLERRYAETARKLQKWWRGHLLRQFWRLHFRQVKAVVQIQRVARGYLTRRWVCIWHANRTIRVTRLQALFRGYYIRYKVIPTWKRWENLNAVKIQSIIRMYFAKECCRRYKEEIAALHIQILWRGYYSRKWSDILWLDAKATNLQRLVRGTLARKHTRRRVVRLQSSAIQIQRMFRGMKARMEINIVLRDRETVNRKEFMAMLDAEEEWHRAQRDKLQARLNRKQLRQRVAQLEYDYYTKHEEIHDMESIYLDMQTQRMRVSPRAIEHGWVEEMEAKMKQQRALITKLKLETVFGLGLEFKQKEKELIECRQLINEIEEKRRRLEIWRNEEFLDYWERECRFRYQAKLIQKRQQVAENRRRWQVQFYHTSGKRDNRWRGTYWSQEVLEAAKEKEIFCIGSTDILALVQDKWRLRMQEIGQVLIDEEKERGTREHISDLTDQVALTAATAQIEQTMALFDPVFRDVEHSFDTVLMQQRRRDRYLVAVRQERKTIPGAARKSITDEDPKAFHRRVEDPARELAIQQRKRQLVLAAKVPWHLLDQLEAERRKLAHEKAMFKLWGKTYSRESGE
;
A
#
# COMPACT_ATOMS: atom_id res chain seq x y z
N MET A 1 74.26 15.93 -30.50
CA MET A 1 75.47 16.00 -29.65
C MET A 1 76.51 15.07 -30.27
N GLU A 2 77.81 15.34 -30.07
CA GLU A 2 78.95 14.40 -30.28
C GLU A 2 79.16 13.80 -31.69
N THR A 3 80.38 13.72 -32.25
CA THR A 3 81.66 14.36 -31.89
C THR A 3 82.48 14.68 -33.14
N ARG A 4 83.24 15.79 -33.08
CA ARG A 4 84.25 16.20 -34.07
C ARG A 4 85.44 15.22 -34.14
N ARG A 5 86.16 15.20 -35.28
CA ARG A 5 87.63 15.41 -35.34
C ARG A 5 88.12 15.72 -36.78
N LEU A 6 88.90 16.81 -36.90
CA LEU A 6 90.10 17.06 -37.75
C LEU A 6 90.08 16.57 -39.23
N ARG A 7 90.36 17.35 -40.29
CA ARG A 7 91.01 18.68 -40.51
C ARG A 7 92.50 18.81 -40.10
N GLN A 8 93.40 18.52 -41.06
CA GLN A 8 94.70 19.16 -41.39
C GLN A 8 95.21 18.41 -42.66
N GLN A 9 95.47 19.02 -43.83
CA GLN A 9 96.48 20.01 -44.22
C GLN A 9 97.94 19.54 -44.12
N SER A 10 98.51 19.16 -45.26
CA SER A 10 99.92 19.36 -45.61
C SER A 10 100.07 19.53 -47.13
N THR A 11 100.99 20.40 -47.52
CA THR A 11 101.44 20.73 -48.90
C THR A 11 102.96 20.92 -48.86
N VAL A 12 103.63 21.01 -50.02
CA VAL A 12 105.11 21.16 -50.18
C VAL A 12 105.87 19.87 -49.74
N GLU A 13 106.98 19.40 -50.32
CA GLU A 13 107.85 19.76 -51.49
C GLU A 13 107.84 18.58 -52.52
N ARG A 14 108.53 18.50 -53.68
CA ARG A 14 109.39 19.35 -54.55
C ARG A 14 108.72 19.37 -55.97
N GLU A 15 109.09 20.11 -57.02
CA GLU A 15 110.33 20.71 -57.59
C GLU A 15 111.21 19.79 -58.47
N LEU A 16 111.93 20.43 -59.42
CA LEU A 16 112.55 19.90 -60.65
C LEU A 16 111.54 19.53 -61.77
N GLU A 17 111.63 20.02 -63.01
CA GLU A 17 112.58 21.00 -63.58
C GLU A 17 111.98 21.72 -64.80
N THR A 18 112.23 23.03 -64.96
CA THR A 18 111.68 23.86 -66.05
C THR A 18 112.77 24.42 -66.97
N THR A 19 113.32 23.61 -67.88
CA THR A 19 114.17 24.10 -68.98
C THR A 19 114.15 23.21 -70.22
N SER A 20 113.73 23.76 -71.36
CA SER A 20 114.57 23.86 -72.58
C SER A 20 113.77 24.42 -73.74
N ALA A 21 114.26 25.50 -74.34
CA ALA A 21 113.66 26.11 -75.53
C ALA A 21 114.49 25.77 -76.78
N ALA A 22 113.80 25.77 -77.92
CA ALA A 22 114.36 25.94 -79.26
C ALA A 22 115.31 24.87 -79.83
N THR A 23 115.65 25.08 -81.11
CA THR A 23 116.63 24.35 -81.94
C THR A 23 116.28 22.92 -82.38
N ASN A 24 115.91 22.79 -83.67
CA ASN A 24 116.77 22.06 -84.62
C ASN A 24 116.50 22.40 -86.10
N ASN A 25 116.77 23.65 -86.49
CA ASN A 25 117.08 23.97 -87.88
C ASN A 25 118.48 23.43 -88.20
N ASN A 26 118.63 22.17 -88.63
CA ASN A 26 119.94 21.67 -89.05
C ASN A 26 119.90 20.41 -89.95
N ARG A 27 120.15 20.59 -91.25
CA ARG A 27 121.24 19.94 -92.03
C ARG A 27 121.03 20.04 -93.56
N LYS A 28 121.36 21.21 -94.13
CA LYS A 28 122.15 21.21 -95.37
C LYS A 28 123.62 21.04 -94.97
N LYS A 29 124.15 19.83 -95.02
CA LYS A 29 125.60 19.59 -95.03
C LYS A 29 125.91 18.47 -96.03
N GLY A 30 126.27 18.86 -97.25
CA GLY A 30 127.00 17.97 -98.14
C GLY A 30 128.35 17.63 -97.50
N SER A 31 128.84 16.40 -97.71
CA SER A 31 130.19 16.03 -97.28
C SER A 31 131.23 16.95 -97.92
N ILE A 32 132.37 17.16 -97.26
CA ILE A 32 133.50 17.95 -97.81
C ILE A 32 133.91 17.36 -99.18
N TYR A 33 133.97 16.03 -99.28
CA TYR A 33 134.18 15.30 -100.53
C TYR A 33 133.16 15.61 -101.64
N ALA A 34 131.92 15.98 -101.29
CA ALA A 34 130.89 16.34 -102.28
C ALA A 34 131.09 17.77 -102.83
N LEU A 35 131.67 18.69 -102.04
CA LEU A 35 132.11 19.99 -102.57
C LEU A 35 133.37 19.83 -103.42
N GLU A 36 134.36 19.08 -102.95
CA GLU A 36 135.64 18.92 -103.66
C GLU A 36 135.45 18.15 -104.99
N ASN A 37 134.61 17.10 -105.02
CA ASN A 37 134.26 16.42 -106.27
C ASN A 37 133.50 17.34 -107.25
N LEU A 38 132.70 18.29 -106.75
CA LEU A 38 132.01 19.26 -107.61
C LEU A 38 132.97 20.32 -108.15
N ARG A 39 133.98 20.73 -107.35
CA ARG A 39 135.11 21.57 -107.78
C ARG A 39 135.96 20.88 -108.86
N LEU A 40 136.32 19.61 -108.65
CA LEU A 40 137.03 18.79 -109.64
C LEU A 40 136.22 18.60 -110.92
N ALA A 41 134.90 18.38 -110.81
CA ALA A 41 134.00 18.24 -111.98
C ALA A 41 133.81 19.54 -112.77
N MET A 42 134.06 20.72 -112.17
CA MET A 42 134.13 22.00 -112.88
C MET A 42 135.50 22.21 -113.53
N LEU A 43 136.60 21.95 -112.81
CA LEU A 43 137.98 22.03 -113.35
C LEU A 43 138.18 21.13 -114.57
N MET A 44 137.61 19.92 -114.55
CA MET A 44 137.68 18.95 -115.67
C MET A 44 136.77 19.29 -116.87
N LYS A 45 136.08 20.45 -116.86
CA LYS A 45 135.16 20.88 -117.92
C LYS A 45 135.57 22.15 -118.68
N ASP A 46 136.69 22.79 -118.33
CA ASP A 46 137.08 24.06 -118.96
C ASP A 46 137.79 23.85 -120.31
N THR A 47 137.10 24.17 -121.41
CA THR A 47 137.43 23.75 -122.78
C THR A 47 138.36 24.70 -123.53
N LYS A 48 139.52 25.04 -122.95
CA LYS A 48 140.48 26.00 -123.55
C LYS A 48 141.95 25.55 -123.67
N LEU A 49 142.25 24.26 -123.86
CA LEU A 49 143.62 23.81 -124.19
C LEU A 49 143.70 22.51 -125.01
N ARG A 50 143.71 22.61 -126.36
CA ARG A 50 144.40 21.69 -127.32
C ARG A 50 144.18 22.04 -128.80
N GLN A 51 144.54 23.26 -129.21
CA GLN A 51 145.07 23.49 -130.55
C GLN A 51 146.58 23.79 -130.44
N ARG A 52 147.43 22.95 -131.02
CA ARG A 52 148.78 23.33 -131.49
C ARG A 52 149.37 22.25 -132.40
N VAL A 53 149.63 22.64 -133.65
CA VAL A 53 150.22 21.78 -134.69
C VAL A 53 151.71 21.56 -134.43
N LYS A 54 152.21 20.35 -134.66
CA LYS A 54 153.59 20.12 -135.12
C LYS A 54 153.57 19.24 -136.37
N LYS A 55 154.50 19.49 -137.30
CA LYS A 55 154.51 19.00 -138.69
C LYS A 55 155.40 17.75 -138.87
N LYS A 56 155.29 17.14 -140.07
CA LYS A 56 156.23 16.15 -140.69
C LYS A 56 156.18 14.75 -140.04
N LYS A 57 156.46 13.64 -140.75
CA LYS A 57 156.92 13.41 -142.16
C LYS A 57 156.09 12.25 -142.76
N GLY A 58 156.11 12.07 -144.09
CA GLY A 58 155.28 11.07 -144.78
C GLY A 58 155.69 9.60 -144.57
N ARG A 59 154.74 8.69 -144.81
CA ARG A 59 154.91 7.23 -144.96
C ARG A 59 154.15 6.77 -146.22
N PRO A 60 154.55 5.67 -146.89
CA PRO A 60 153.99 5.28 -148.19
C PRO A 60 152.51 4.87 -148.15
N ARG A 61 151.86 4.99 -149.32
CA ARG A 61 150.40 5.09 -149.51
C ARG A 61 149.58 3.85 -149.11
N ILE A 62 150.16 2.65 -149.16
CA ILE A 62 149.45 1.36 -149.06
C ILE A 62 148.75 1.14 -147.69
N VAL A 63 149.28 1.70 -146.61
CA VAL A 63 148.76 1.43 -145.24
C VAL A 63 147.46 2.21 -144.93
N HIS A 64 147.06 3.18 -145.76
CA HIS A 64 145.94 4.06 -145.41
C HIS A 64 144.56 3.41 -145.62
N ASP A 65 144.40 2.58 -146.65
CA ASP A 65 143.08 2.12 -147.09
C ASP A 65 142.49 1.03 -146.19
N MET A 66 143.30 0.15 -145.57
CA MET A 66 142.81 -0.81 -144.57
C MET A 66 142.23 -0.12 -143.32
N LEU A 67 142.88 0.93 -142.82
CA LEU A 67 142.48 1.63 -141.59
C LEU A 67 141.21 2.47 -141.73
N THR A 68 140.67 2.63 -142.95
CA THR A 68 139.38 3.28 -143.19
C THR A 68 138.18 2.32 -143.13
N LEU A 69 138.40 1.04 -143.42
CA LEU A 69 137.35 0.00 -143.40
C LEU A 69 136.91 -0.35 -141.97
N GLU A 70 137.85 -0.64 -141.07
CA GLU A 70 137.55 -0.98 -139.66
C GLU A 70 136.70 0.09 -138.97
N ARG A 71 136.98 1.36 -139.24
CA ARG A 71 136.28 2.50 -138.63
C ARG A 71 134.79 2.52 -138.98
N ARG A 72 134.41 2.09 -140.19
CA ARG A 72 133.00 2.03 -140.61
C ARG A 72 132.22 0.97 -139.84
N TYR A 73 132.81 -0.21 -139.63
CA TYR A 73 132.19 -1.28 -138.81
C TYR A 73 132.07 -0.89 -137.32
N ALA A 74 133.05 -0.17 -136.77
CA ALA A 74 133.00 0.30 -135.39
C ALA A 74 131.87 1.33 -135.14
N GLU A 75 131.52 2.14 -136.14
CA GLU A 75 130.45 3.15 -136.00
C GLU A 75 129.02 2.59 -136.10
N THR A 76 128.78 1.62 -136.98
CA THR A 76 127.44 0.99 -137.11
C THR A 76 127.07 0.24 -135.83
N ALA A 77 128.02 -0.50 -135.25
CA ALA A 77 127.85 -1.19 -133.97
C ALA A 77 127.45 -0.22 -132.83
N ARG A 78 128.11 0.95 -132.71
CA ARG A 78 127.76 1.96 -131.70
C ARG A 78 126.36 2.53 -131.89
N LYS A 79 125.92 2.77 -133.12
CA LYS A 79 124.56 3.28 -133.42
C LYS A 79 123.49 2.29 -132.96
N LEU A 80 123.66 0.99 -133.26
CA LEU A 80 122.77 -0.08 -132.82
C LEU A 80 122.73 -0.22 -131.29
N GLN A 81 123.88 -0.26 -130.62
CA GLN A 81 123.98 -0.33 -129.16
C GLN A 81 123.32 0.87 -128.46
N LYS A 82 123.46 2.09 -129.01
CA LYS A 82 122.80 3.30 -128.47
C LYS A 82 121.27 3.20 -128.56
N TRP A 83 120.75 2.71 -129.68
CA TRP A 83 119.31 2.52 -129.87
C TRP A 83 118.73 1.47 -128.92
N TRP A 84 119.38 0.30 -128.81
CA TRP A 84 118.93 -0.80 -127.95
C TRP A 84 118.88 -0.42 -126.46
N ARG A 85 119.94 0.24 -125.95
CA ARG A 85 119.96 0.79 -124.58
C ARG A 85 118.83 1.81 -124.36
N GLY A 86 118.52 2.62 -125.37
CA GLY A 86 117.41 3.57 -125.34
C GLY A 86 116.02 2.93 -125.34
N HIS A 87 115.86 1.74 -125.92
CA HIS A 87 114.62 0.97 -125.90
C HIS A 87 114.34 0.39 -124.50
N LEU A 88 115.29 -0.36 -123.95
CA LEU A 88 115.17 -1.04 -122.66
C LEU A 88 114.85 -0.05 -121.52
N LEU A 89 115.50 1.12 -121.50
CA LEU A 89 115.27 2.14 -120.48
C LEU A 89 113.80 2.64 -120.49
N ARG A 90 113.21 2.82 -121.67
CA ARG A 90 111.80 3.26 -121.81
C ARG A 90 110.82 2.18 -121.34
N GLN A 91 111.13 0.91 -121.58
CA GLN A 91 110.28 -0.22 -121.17
C GLN A 91 110.25 -0.38 -119.64
N PHE A 92 111.42 -0.27 -118.98
CA PHE A 92 111.54 -0.29 -117.52
C PHE A 92 110.67 0.78 -116.85
N TRP A 93 110.81 2.06 -117.25
CA TRP A 93 110.06 3.16 -116.64
C TRP A 93 108.55 3.03 -116.82
N ARG A 94 108.06 2.54 -117.98
CA ARG A 94 106.62 2.30 -118.20
C ARG A 94 106.04 1.29 -117.21
N LEU A 95 106.75 0.19 -116.94
CA LEU A 95 106.31 -0.82 -115.98
C LEU A 95 106.30 -0.28 -114.55
N HIS A 96 107.39 0.39 -114.15
CA HIS A 96 107.55 0.91 -112.79
C HIS A 96 106.47 1.94 -112.42
N PHE A 97 106.20 2.94 -113.27
CA PHE A 97 105.14 3.93 -113.01
C PHE A 97 103.73 3.30 -112.95
N ARG A 98 103.47 2.24 -113.73
CA ARG A 98 102.18 1.54 -113.71
C ARG A 98 101.95 0.80 -112.39
N GLN A 99 103.00 0.17 -111.84
CA GLN A 99 102.97 -0.47 -110.52
C GLN A 99 102.76 0.54 -109.38
N VAL A 100 103.55 1.63 -109.36
CA VAL A 100 103.44 2.68 -108.31
C VAL A 100 102.04 3.30 -108.28
N LYS A 101 101.44 3.59 -109.44
CA LYS A 101 100.08 4.15 -109.52
C LYS A 101 99.03 3.20 -108.93
N ALA A 102 99.17 1.89 -109.13
CA ALA A 102 98.25 0.89 -108.55
C ALA A 102 98.37 0.83 -107.02
N VAL A 103 99.59 0.84 -106.47
CA VAL A 103 99.83 0.83 -105.01
C VAL A 103 99.19 2.06 -104.34
N VAL A 104 99.38 3.25 -104.90
CA VAL A 104 98.78 4.49 -104.37
C VAL A 104 97.25 4.45 -104.39
N GLN A 105 96.65 3.86 -105.44
CA GLN A 105 95.21 3.69 -105.54
C GLN A 105 94.66 2.79 -104.42
N ILE A 106 95.31 1.64 -104.18
CA ILE A 106 94.93 0.69 -103.10
C ILE A 106 95.07 1.35 -101.73
N GLN A 107 96.18 2.04 -101.46
CA GLN A 107 96.41 2.74 -100.18
C GLN A 107 95.35 3.81 -99.90
N ARG A 108 94.88 4.53 -100.94
CA ARG A 108 93.82 5.54 -100.81
C ARG A 108 92.49 4.91 -100.39
N VAL A 109 92.10 3.79 -101.02
CA VAL A 109 90.86 3.06 -100.70
C VAL A 109 90.92 2.48 -99.28
N ALA A 110 92.01 1.82 -98.91
CA ALA A 110 92.19 1.23 -97.58
C ALA A 110 92.06 2.26 -96.44
N ARG A 111 92.73 3.42 -96.59
CA ARG A 111 92.62 4.53 -95.61
C ARG A 111 91.19 5.05 -95.48
N GLY A 112 90.47 5.22 -96.60
CA GLY A 112 89.07 5.67 -96.62
C GLY A 112 88.07 4.66 -96.03
N TYR A 113 88.36 3.36 -96.10
CA TYR A 113 87.55 2.32 -95.46
C TYR A 113 87.72 2.31 -93.94
N LEU A 114 88.99 2.35 -93.48
CA LEU A 114 89.33 2.27 -92.05
C LEU A 114 88.74 3.42 -91.23
N THR A 115 88.84 4.67 -91.72
CA THR A 115 88.28 5.84 -91.03
C THR A 115 86.77 5.77 -90.88
N ARG A 116 86.04 5.40 -91.95
CA ARG A 116 84.58 5.22 -91.92
C ARG A 116 84.17 4.15 -90.91
N ARG A 117 84.84 2.99 -90.90
CA ARG A 117 84.52 1.89 -89.96
C ARG A 117 84.78 2.30 -88.50
N TRP A 118 85.84 3.06 -88.23
CA TRP A 118 86.09 3.64 -86.90
C TRP A 118 85.00 4.62 -86.45
N VAL A 119 84.54 5.53 -87.32
CA VAL A 119 83.47 6.48 -87.01
C VAL A 119 82.14 5.75 -86.69
N CYS A 120 81.79 4.71 -87.45
CA CYS A 120 80.60 3.90 -87.17
C CYS A 120 80.66 3.21 -85.80
N ILE A 121 81.81 2.62 -85.45
CA ILE A 121 82.03 1.97 -84.14
C ILE A 121 81.95 3.00 -83.00
N TRP A 122 82.57 4.18 -83.17
CA TRP A 122 82.50 5.26 -82.19
C TRP A 122 81.06 5.76 -81.98
N HIS A 123 80.30 5.96 -83.07
CA HIS A 123 78.92 6.44 -82.99
C HIS A 123 77.99 5.43 -82.30
N ALA A 124 78.11 4.13 -82.64
CA ALA A 124 77.35 3.07 -81.97
C ALA A 124 77.65 3.02 -80.46
N ASN A 125 78.93 3.09 -80.08
CA ASN A 125 79.35 3.12 -78.68
C ASN A 125 78.85 4.37 -77.93
N ARG A 126 78.82 5.54 -78.58
CA ARG A 126 78.23 6.78 -78.02
C ARG A 126 76.75 6.58 -77.71
N THR A 127 75.97 6.10 -78.68
CA THR A 127 74.52 5.89 -78.52
C THR A 127 74.20 4.89 -77.41
N ILE A 128 74.90 3.75 -77.36
CA ILE A 128 74.70 2.71 -76.32
C ILE A 128 75.02 3.25 -74.92
N ARG A 129 76.03 4.10 -74.76
CA ARG A 129 76.34 4.75 -73.47
C ARG A 129 75.25 5.73 -73.05
N VAL A 130 74.75 6.55 -73.98
CA VAL A 130 73.68 7.53 -73.69
C VAL A 130 72.37 6.84 -73.31
N THR A 131 71.93 5.82 -74.05
CA THR A 131 70.68 5.11 -73.75
C THR A 131 70.74 4.37 -72.41
N ARG A 132 71.86 3.70 -72.10
CA ARG A 132 72.10 3.09 -70.78
C ARG A 132 72.06 4.12 -69.64
N LEU A 133 72.72 5.27 -69.81
CA LEU A 133 72.72 6.33 -68.80
C LEU A 133 71.31 6.91 -68.57
N GLN A 134 70.54 7.15 -69.63
CA GLN A 134 69.15 7.60 -69.52
C GLN A 134 68.24 6.57 -68.85
N ALA A 135 68.41 5.28 -69.14
CA ALA A 135 67.65 4.21 -68.49
C ALA A 135 67.97 4.12 -66.99
N LEU A 136 69.25 4.18 -66.62
CA LEU A 136 69.70 4.22 -65.23
C LEU A 136 69.14 5.45 -64.50
N PHE A 137 69.19 6.64 -65.11
CA PHE A 137 68.66 7.87 -64.52
C PHE A 137 67.14 7.81 -64.30
N ARG A 138 66.36 7.36 -65.30
CA ARG A 138 64.90 7.16 -65.17
C ARG A 138 64.57 6.17 -64.04
N GLY A 139 65.27 5.04 -63.98
CA GLY A 139 65.11 4.04 -62.92
C GLY A 139 65.54 4.53 -61.54
N TYR A 140 66.57 5.37 -61.45
CA TYR A 140 66.96 6.05 -60.21
C TYR A 140 65.88 7.03 -59.75
N TYR A 141 65.42 7.92 -60.64
CA TYR A 141 64.44 8.96 -60.32
C TYR A 141 63.13 8.37 -59.78
N ILE A 142 62.58 7.34 -60.43
CA ILE A 142 61.36 6.65 -59.96
C ILE A 142 61.58 6.04 -58.56
N ARG A 143 62.68 5.31 -58.35
CA ARG A 143 62.94 4.60 -57.09
C ARG A 143 63.30 5.51 -55.91
N TYR A 144 64.01 6.62 -56.15
CA TYR A 144 64.53 7.49 -55.08
C TYR A 144 63.80 8.82 -54.91
N LYS A 145 62.96 9.25 -55.87
CA LYS A 145 62.12 10.45 -55.74
C LYS A 145 60.63 10.11 -55.73
N VAL A 146 60.14 9.33 -56.69
CA VAL A 146 58.68 9.09 -56.84
C VAL A 146 58.13 8.10 -55.81
N ILE A 147 58.70 6.89 -55.70
CA ILE A 147 58.21 5.89 -54.73
C ILE A 147 58.26 6.38 -53.26
N PRO A 148 59.33 7.05 -52.78
CA PRO A 148 59.38 7.52 -51.39
C PRO A 148 58.40 8.67 -51.10
N THR A 149 58.11 9.53 -52.08
CA THR A 149 57.12 10.60 -51.92
C THR A 149 55.69 10.06 -51.96
N TRP A 150 55.39 9.10 -52.84
CA TRP A 150 54.09 8.40 -52.84
C TRP A 150 53.84 7.68 -51.50
N LYS A 151 54.79 6.87 -51.01
CA LYS A 151 54.68 6.22 -49.69
C LYS A 151 54.52 7.21 -48.53
N ARG A 152 55.10 8.41 -48.62
CA ARG A 152 54.91 9.47 -47.63
C ARG A 152 53.47 10.01 -47.65
N TRP A 153 52.87 10.18 -48.84
CA TRP A 153 51.46 10.55 -48.98
C TRP A 153 50.50 9.44 -48.49
N GLU A 154 50.77 8.18 -48.82
CA GLU A 154 50.02 7.04 -48.31
C GLU A 154 50.04 6.99 -46.77
N ASN A 155 51.22 7.11 -46.16
CA ASN A 155 51.36 7.15 -44.70
C ASN A 155 50.63 8.34 -44.06
N LEU A 156 50.70 9.55 -44.67
CA LEU A 156 49.97 10.72 -44.17
C LEU A 156 48.45 10.52 -44.25
N ASN A 157 47.95 9.91 -45.32
CA ASN A 157 46.53 9.61 -45.47
C ASN A 157 46.06 8.50 -44.52
N ALA A 158 46.87 7.44 -44.35
CA ALA A 158 46.61 6.38 -43.37
C ALA A 158 46.57 6.93 -41.94
N VAL A 159 47.50 7.82 -41.55
CA VAL A 159 47.49 8.47 -40.23
C VAL A 159 46.26 9.36 -40.04
N LYS A 160 45.82 10.11 -41.06
CA LYS A 160 44.57 10.90 -41.02
C LYS A 160 43.34 10.01 -40.86
N ILE A 161 43.25 8.91 -41.61
CA ILE A 161 42.13 7.96 -41.52
C ILE A 161 42.12 7.31 -40.13
N GLN A 162 43.27 6.88 -39.61
CA GLN A 162 43.40 6.31 -38.27
C GLN A 162 43.05 7.31 -37.16
N SER A 163 43.42 8.59 -37.29
CA SER A 163 43.07 9.60 -36.27
C SER A 163 41.56 9.90 -36.25
N ILE A 164 40.91 9.97 -37.42
CA ILE A 164 39.45 10.10 -37.54
C ILE A 164 38.74 8.89 -36.92
N ILE A 165 39.18 7.66 -37.22
CA ILE A 165 38.61 6.43 -36.67
C ILE A 165 38.80 6.36 -35.14
N ARG A 166 40.00 6.69 -34.62
CA ARG A 166 40.25 6.74 -33.17
C ARG A 166 39.40 7.81 -32.48
N MET A 167 39.24 8.99 -33.08
CA MET A 167 38.34 10.04 -32.58
C MET A 167 36.87 9.57 -32.58
N TYR A 168 36.42 8.86 -33.62
CA TYR A 168 35.07 8.32 -33.69
C TYR A 168 34.81 7.32 -32.55
N PHE A 169 35.69 6.35 -32.36
CA PHE A 169 35.57 5.39 -31.25
C PHE A 169 35.64 6.07 -29.87
N ALA A 170 36.51 7.06 -29.67
CA ALA A 170 36.57 7.83 -28.42
C ALA A 170 35.26 8.60 -28.15
N LYS A 171 34.64 9.19 -29.19
CA LYS A 171 33.32 9.86 -29.09
C LYS A 171 32.20 8.86 -28.81
N GLU A 172 32.21 7.69 -29.45
CA GLU A 172 31.24 6.62 -29.23
C GLU A 172 31.31 6.06 -27.79
N CYS A 173 32.52 5.78 -27.28
CA CYS A 173 32.72 5.39 -25.88
C CYS A 173 32.27 6.48 -24.89
N CYS A 174 32.57 7.75 -25.18
CA CYS A 174 32.11 8.88 -24.36
C CYS A 174 30.57 9.03 -24.38
N ARG A 175 29.91 8.76 -25.53
CA ARG A 175 28.43 8.76 -25.59
C ARG A 175 27.84 7.65 -24.73
N ARG A 176 28.36 6.41 -24.84
CA ARG A 176 27.91 5.27 -24.02
C ARG A 176 28.09 5.52 -22.52
N TYR A 177 29.22 6.08 -22.11
CA TYR A 177 29.44 6.45 -20.71
C TYR A 177 28.45 7.52 -20.21
N LYS A 178 28.04 8.46 -21.06
CA LYS A 178 26.94 9.41 -20.73
C LYS A 178 25.57 8.75 -20.69
N GLU A 179 25.30 7.79 -21.57
CA GLU A 179 24.07 6.97 -21.57
C GLU A 179 23.98 6.12 -20.28
N GLU A 180 25.08 5.51 -19.85
CA GLU A 180 25.21 4.78 -18.58
C GLU A 180 24.99 5.68 -17.36
N ILE A 181 25.61 6.87 -17.32
CA ILE A 181 25.38 7.87 -16.24
C ILE A 181 23.93 8.33 -16.22
N ALA A 182 23.32 8.60 -17.37
CA ALA A 182 21.92 9.02 -17.47
C ALA A 182 20.98 7.91 -16.95
N ALA A 183 21.21 6.66 -17.34
CA ALA A 183 20.48 5.51 -16.81
C ALA A 183 20.66 5.35 -15.29
N LEU A 184 21.88 5.55 -14.77
CA LEU A 184 22.17 5.51 -13.34
C LEU A 184 21.45 6.64 -12.57
N HIS A 185 21.42 7.86 -13.11
CA HIS A 185 20.65 8.97 -12.53
C HIS A 185 19.15 8.70 -12.50
N ILE A 186 18.58 8.18 -13.60
CA ILE A 186 17.17 7.75 -13.67
C ILE A 186 16.89 6.66 -12.62
N GLN A 187 17.77 5.67 -12.47
CA GLN A 187 17.63 4.63 -11.44
C GLN A 187 17.71 5.18 -10.01
N ILE A 188 18.57 6.18 -9.72
CA ILE A 188 18.62 6.84 -8.41
C ILE A 188 17.32 7.59 -8.13
N LEU A 189 16.83 8.38 -9.10
CA LEU A 189 15.56 9.10 -8.98
C LEU A 189 14.37 8.14 -8.78
N TRP A 190 14.33 7.03 -9.53
CA TRP A 190 13.30 6.00 -9.40
C TRP A 190 13.34 5.29 -8.03
N ARG A 191 14.53 4.90 -7.54
CA ARG A 191 14.69 4.34 -6.19
C ARG A 191 14.18 5.32 -5.12
N GLY A 192 14.55 6.60 -5.23
CA GLY A 192 14.08 7.65 -4.31
C GLY A 192 12.57 7.90 -4.38
N TYR A 193 11.96 7.87 -5.57
CA TYR A 193 10.51 7.95 -5.75
C TYR A 193 9.80 6.74 -5.13
N TYR A 194 10.30 5.53 -5.39
CA TYR A 194 9.74 4.28 -4.87
C TYR A 194 9.78 4.23 -3.34
N SER A 195 10.90 4.64 -2.71
CA SER A 195 11.02 4.75 -1.26
C SER A 195 10.07 5.79 -0.66
N ARG A 196 9.86 6.95 -1.31
CA ARG A 196 8.85 7.94 -0.86
C ARG A 196 7.44 7.35 -0.94
N LYS A 197 7.04 6.80 -2.09
CA LYS A 197 5.73 6.15 -2.27
C LYS A 197 5.45 5.09 -1.20
N TRP A 198 6.43 4.26 -0.84
CA TRP A 198 6.29 3.31 0.26
C TRP A 198 6.15 3.97 1.64
N SER A 199 6.93 5.01 1.92
CA SER A 199 6.79 5.80 3.16
C SER A 199 5.41 6.45 3.26
N ASP A 200 4.87 6.97 2.16
CA ASP A 200 3.56 7.62 2.10
C ASP A 200 2.43 6.59 2.35
N ILE A 201 2.53 5.39 1.76
CA ILE A 201 1.60 4.27 1.99
C ILE A 201 1.62 3.85 3.47
N LEU A 202 2.80 3.66 4.06
CA LEU A 202 2.94 3.27 5.47
C LEU A 202 2.46 4.37 6.42
N TRP A 203 2.66 5.64 6.07
CA TRP A 203 2.12 6.78 6.82
C TRP A 203 0.59 6.82 6.75
N LEU A 204 0.00 6.63 5.57
CA LEU A 204 -1.45 6.55 5.39
C LEU A 204 -2.06 5.39 6.18
N ASP A 205 -1.46 4.21 6.17
CA ASP A 205 -1.92 3.05 6.96
C ASP A 205 -1.82 3.32 8.47
N ALA A 206 -0.74 3.95 8.94
CA ALA A 206 -0.62 4.38 10.34
C ALA A 206 -1.69 5.42 10.72
N LYS A 207 -2.10 6.31 9.81
CA LYS A 207 -3.22 7.25 10.03
C LYS A 207 -4.58 6.53 10.03
N ALA A 208 -4.81 5.62 9.08
CA ALA A 208 -6.03 4.81 8.99
C ALA A 208 -6.22 3.94 10.24
N THR A 209 -5.16 3.26 10.70
CA THR A 209 -5.15 2.48 11.94
C THR A 209 -5.46 3.34 13.17
N ASN A 210 -4.95 4.57 13.24
CA ASN A 210 -5.30 5.50 14.30
C ASN A 210 -6.78 5.93 14.25
N LEU A 211 -7.32 6.22 13.07
CA LEU A 211 -8.75 6.55 12.90
C LEU A 211 -9.64 5.36 13.28
N GLN A 212 -9.33 4.15 12.82
CA GLN A 212 -10.03 2.92 13.20
C GLN A 212 -9.99 2.69 14.71
N ARG A 213 -8.85 2.93 15.38
CA ARG A 213 -8.71 2.84 16.84
C ARG A 213 -9.62 3.83 17.57
N LEU A 214 -9.70 5.07 17.08
CA LEU A 214 -10.60 6.09 17.63
C LEU A 214 -12.07 5.70 17.45
N VAL A 215 -12.48 5.26 16.25
CA VAL A 215 -13.85 4.83 15.94
C VAL A 215 -14.28 3.60 16.75
N ARG A 216 -13.44 2.56 16.83
CA ARG A 216 -13.68 1.40 17.71
C ARG A 216 -13.86 1.84 19.18
N GLY A 217 -13.02 2.79 19.64
CA GLY A 217 -13.12 3.35 20.99
C GLY A 217 -14.39 4.18 21.25
N THR A 218 -14.85 5.01 20.30
CA THR A 218 -16.09 5.79 20.45
C THR A 218 -17.32 4.90 20.38
N LEU A 219 -17.36 3.91 19.49
CA LEU A 219 -18.45 2.92 19.42
C LEU A 219 -18.54 2.09 20.70
N ALA A 220 -17.42 1.59 21.24
CA ALA A 220 -17.38 0.89 22.51
C ALA A 220 -17.91 1.76 23.66
N ARG A 221 -17.45 3.03 23.76
CA ARG A 221 -17.97 3.97 24.77
C ARG A 221 -19.47 4.28 24.59
N LYS A 222 -19.95 4.42 23.36
CA LYS A 222 -21.39 4.63 23.04
C LYS A 222 -22.24 3.43 23.47
N HIS A 223 -21.77 2.20 23.21
CA HIS A 223 -22.44 0.98 23.65
C HIS A 223 -22.40 0.83 25.19
N THR A 224 -21.27 1.08 25.84
CA THR A 224 -21.16 0.98 27.31
C THR A 224 -22.07 2.00 27.99
N ARG A 225 -22.11 3.26 27.53
CA ARG A 225 -23.07 4.27 28.02
C ARG A 225 -24.53 3.80 27.85
N ARG A 226 -24.91 3.29 26.68
CA ARG A 226 -26.25 2.69 26.42
C ARG A 226 -26.56 1.46 27.28
N ARG A 227 -25.55 0.70 27.73
CA ARG A 227 -25.72 -0.44 28.65
C ARG A 227 -25.89 0.04 30.09
N VAL A 228 -25.06 0.98 30.54
CA VAL A 228 -25.12 1.58 31.89
C VAL A 228 -26.47 2.26 32.12
N VAL A 229 -26.93 3.11 31.19
CA VAL A 229 -28.24 3.80 31.32
C VAL A 229 -29.41 2.81 31.42
N ARG A 230 -29.40 1.72 30.64
CA ARG A 230 -30.43 0.66 30.74
C ARG A 230 -30.38 -0.06 32.09
N LEU A 231 -29.19 -0.47 32.54
CA LEU A 231 -29.01 -1.14 33.84
C LEU A 231 -29.38 -0.22 35.02
N GLN A 232 -29.03 1.06 34.96
CA GLN A 232 -29.44 2.06 35.95
C GLN A 232 -30.96 2.24 35.98
N SER A 233 -31.62 2.34 34.82
CA SER A 233 -33.09 2.42 34.73
C SER A 233 -33.76 1.19 35.36
N SER A 234 -33.32 -0.03 35.02
CA SER A 234 -33.81 -1.27 35.64
C SER A 234 -33.54 -1.31 37.15
N ALA A 235 -32.35 -0.90 37.61
CA ALA A 235 -32.03 -0.85 39.03
C ALA A 235 -32.91 0.15 39.78
N ILE A 236 -33.16 1.33 39.22
CA ILE A 236 -34.07 2.34 39.80
C ILE A 236 -35.50 1.82 39.86
N GLN A 237 -35.98 1.11 38.83
CA GLN A 237 -37.30 0.47 38.88
C GLN A 237 -37.39 -0.60 39.97
N ILE A 238 -36.40 -1.50 40.08
CA ILE A 238 -36.34 -2.53 41.13
C ILE A 238 -36.30 -1.87 42.52
N GLN A 239 -35.48 -0.84 42.71
CA GLN A 239 -35.41 -0.08 43.96
C GLN A 239 -36.73 0.63 44.29
N ARG A 240 -37.41 1.24 43.31
CA ARG A 240 -38.72 1.89 43.49
C ARG A 240 -39.79 0.86 43.89
N MET A 241 -39.84 -0.28 43.21
CA MET A 241 -40.77 -1.37 43.55
C MET A 241 -40.49 -1.92 44.95
N PHE A 242 -39.22 -2.17 45.30
CA PHE A 242 -38.83 -2.69 46.62
C PHE A 242 -39.12 -1.70 47.76
N ARG A 243 -38.79 -0.41 47.60
CA ARG A 243 -39.13 0.64 48.58
C ARG A 243 -40.64 0.75 48.77
N GLY A 244 -41.41 0.76 47.67
CA GLY A 244 -42.88 0.78 47.73
C GLY A 244 -43.49 -0.49 48.34
N MET A 245 -42.87 -1.66 48.13
CA MET A 245 -43.26 -2.92 48.77
C MET A 245 -42.99 -2.86 50.28
N LYS A 246 -41.81 -2.40 50.72
CA LYS A 246 -41.47 -2.26 52.13
C LYS A 246 -42.42 -1.30 52.85
N ALA A 247 -42.66 -0.12 52.28
CA ALA A 247 -43.60 0.87 52.83
C ALA A 247 -45.03 0.31 52.94
N ARG A 248 -45.53 -0.42 51.92
CA ARG A 248 -46.84 -1.10 52.03
C ARG A 248 -46.86 -2.20 53.09
N MET A 249 -45.77 -2.94 53.28
CA MET A 249 -45.68 -3.95 54.32
C MET A 249 -45.72 -3.33 55.72
N GLU A 250 -45.02 -2.20 55.91
CA GLU A 250 -45.01 -1.43 57.16
C GLU A 250 -46.39 -0.80 57.44
N ILE A 251 -47.02 -0.18 56.44
CA ILE A 251 -48.39 0.35 56.54
C ILE A 251 -49.39 -0.77 56.88
N ASN A 252 -49.31 -1.94 56.24
CA ASN A 252 -50.21 -3.06 56.52
C ASN A 252 -50.03 -3.61 57.95
N ILE A 253 -48.82 -3.56 58.51
CA ILE A 253 -48.58 -3.93 59.92
C ILE A 253 -49.23 -2.89 60.84
N VAL A 254 -48.98 -1.59 60.63
CA VAL A 254 -49.54 -0.52 61.47
C VAL A 254 -51.08 -0.48 61.40
N LEU A 255 -51.67 -0.70 60.21
CA LEU A 255 -53.13 -0.81 60.05
C LEU A 255 -53.70 -2.02 60.78
N ARG A 256 -53.10 -3.22 60.62
CA ARG A 256 -53.49 -4.42 61.39
C ARG A 256 -53.40 -4.16 62.89
N ASP A 257 -52.29 -3.60 63.35
CA ASP A 257 -52.04 -3.46 64.78
C ASP A 257 -53.06 -2.48 65.39
N ARG A 258 -53.36 -1.37 64.70
CA ARG A 258 -54.47 -0.48 65.03
C ARG A 258 -55.84 -1.19 65.03
N GLU A 259 -56.20 -1.91 63.95
CA GLU A 259 -57.46 -2.66 63.89
C GLU A 259 -57.60 -3.68 65.03
N THR A 260 -56.53 -4.39 65.38
CA THR A 260 -56.55 -5.38 66.47
C THR A 260 -56.55 -4.75 67.86
N VAL A 261 -56.06 -3.52 68.03
CA VAL A 261 -56.24 -2.73 69.26
C VAL A 261 -57.69 -2.26 69.36
N ASN A 262 -58.20 -1.55 68.35
CA ASN A 262 -59.59 -1.10 68.26
C ASN A 262 -60.60 -2.23 68.55
N ARG A 263 -60.37 -3.45 68.04
CA ARG A 263 -61.24 -4.61 68.30
C ARG A 263 -61.11 -5.19 69.70
N LYS A 264 -59.94 -5.14 70.33
CA LYS A 264 -59.78 -5.53 71.74
C LYS A 264 -60.45 -4.53 72.67
N GLU A 265 -60.36 -3.24 72.35
CA GLU A 265 -61.09 -2.17 73.05
C GLU A 265 -62.61 -2.36 72.89
N PHE A 266 -63.09 -2.71 71.69
CA PHE A 266 -64.50 -2.99 71.45
C PHE A 266 -65.00 -4.26 72.18
N MET A 267 -64.23 -5.35 72.16
CA MET A 267 -64.57 -6.55 72.95
C MET A 267 -64.57 -6.26 74.45
N ALA A 268 -63.58 -5.51 74.97
CA ALA A 268 -63.53 -5.13 76.39
C ALA A 268 -64.67 -4.17 76.80
N MET A 269 -65.16 -3.35 75.87
CA MET A 269 -66.36 -2.54 76.06
C MET A 269 -67.62 -3.43 76.12
N LEU A 270 -67.77 -4.39 75.22
CA LEU A 270 -68.87 -5.38 75.26
C LEU A 270 -68.82 -6.25 76.53
N ASP A 271 -67.63 -6.63 77.01
CA ASP A 271 -67.45 -7.31 78.31
C ASP A 271 -67.95 -6.44 79.47
N ALA A 272 -67.57 -5.16 79.50
CA ALA A 272 -68.01 -4.23 80.54
C ALA A 272 -69.53 -3.96 80.50
N GLU A 273 -70.14 -3.91 79.31
CA GLU A 273 -71.59 -3.83 79.17
C GLU A 273 -72.29 -5.14 79.59
N GLU A 274 -71.72 -6.32 79.27
CA GLU A 274 -72.24 -7.61 79.74
C GLU A 274 -72.21 -7.71 81.27
N GLU A 275 -71.08 -7.33 81.89
CA GLU A 275 -70.93 -7.27 83.34
C GLU A 275 -71.90 -6.26 83.99
N TRP A 276 -72.09 -5.09 83.39
CA TRP A 276 -73.07 -4.12 83.87
C TRP A 276 -74.50 -4.68 83.81
N HIS A 277 -74.90 -5.25 82.67
CA HIS A 277 -76.22 -5.86 82.51
C HIS A 277 -76.44 -7.02 83.49
N ARG A 278 -75.43 -7.88 83.68
CA ARG A 278 -75.43 -8.95 84.68
C ARG A 278 -75.60 -8.39 86.11
N ALA A 279 -74.84 -7.37 86.48
CA ALA A 279 -74.95 -6.73 87.78
C ALA A 279 -76.30 -6.04 88.01
N GLN A 280 -76.93 -5.46 86.97
CA GLN A 280 -78.30 -4.91 87.09
C GLN A 280 -79.35 -6.01 87.21
N ARG A 281 -79.24 -7.09 86.43
CA ARG A 281 -80.09 -8.28 86.51
C ARG A 281 -80.04 -8.88 87.91
N ASP A 282 -78.84 -9.04 88.49
CA ASP A 282 -78.68 -9.59 89.83
C ASP A 282 -79.18 -8.63 90.93
N LYS A 283 -79.03 -7.31 90.77
CA LYS A 283 -79.66 -6.30 91.65
C LYS A 283 -81.20 -6.38 91.60
N LEU A 284 -81.79 -6.57 90.42
CA LEU A 284 -83.25 -6.71 90.26
C LEU A 284 -83.76 -8.05 90.80
N GLN A 285 -83.05 -9.15 90.55
CA GLN A 285 -83.36 -10.45 91.12
C GLN A 285 -83.26 -10.43 92.66
N ALA A 286 -82.25 -9.76 93.23
CA ALA A 286 -82.15 -9.53 94.67
C ALA A 286 -83.30 -8.67 95.22
N ARG A 287 -83.74 -7.62 94.50
CA ARG A 287 -84.92 -6.82 94.86
C ARG A 287 -86.21 -7.65 94.84
N LEU A 288 -86.41 -8.47 93.80
CA LEU A 288 -87.56 -9.38 93.68
C LEU A 288 -87.59 -10.41 94.82
N ASN A 289 -86.43 -10.97 95.17
CA ASN A 289 -86.29 -11.90 96.29
C ASN A 289 -86.59 -11.20 97.63
N ARG A 290 -86.05 -10.00 97.86
CA ARG A 290 -86.30 -9.20 99.09
C ARG A 290 -87.76 -8.80 99.27
N LYS A 291 -88.48 -8.47 98.19
CA LYS A 291 -89.93 -8.18 98.26
C LYS A 291 -90.78 -9.43 98.56
N GLN A 292 -90.21 -10.65 98.49
CA GLN A 292 -90.92 -11.93 98.68
C GLN A 292 -92.19 -12.10 97.82
N LEU A 293 -92.35 -11.37 96.71
CA LEU A 293 -93.60 -11.35 95.92
C LEU A 293 -94.05 -12.75 95.49
N ARG A 294 -93.12 -13.67 95.20
CA ARG A 294 -93.46 -15.06 94.83
C ARG A 294 -94.18 -15.80 95.97
N GLN A 295 -93.79 -15.55 97.21
CA GLN A 295 -94.41 -16.15 98.40
C GLN A 295 -95.73 -15.44 98.73
N ARG A 296 -95.77 -14.10 98.71
CA ARG A 296 -96.99 -13.36 99.00
C ARG A 296 -98.10 -13.55 97.94
N VAL A 297 -97.74 -13.70 96.66
CA VAL A 297 -98.72 -14.03 95.61
C VAL A 297 -99.27 -15.44 95.78
N ALA A 298 -98.43 -16.45 96.07
CA ALA A 298 -98.89 -17.81 96.33
C ALA A 298 -99.73 -17.93 97.61
N GLN A 299 -99.42 -17.15 98.66
CA GLN A 299 -100.27 -17.01 99.85
C GLN A 299 -101.62 -16.40 99.49
N LEU A 300 -101.64 -15.26 98.79
CA LEU A 300 -102.88 -14.60 98.37
C LEU A 300 -103.72 -15.46 97.40
N GLU A 301 -103.08 -16.28 96.57
CA GLU A 301 -103.74 -17.26 95.68
C GLU A 301 -104.47 -18.33 96.50
N TYR A 302 -103.81 -18.87 97.54
CA TYR A 302 -104.39 -19.83 98.48
C TYR A 302 -105.50 -19.20 99.35
N ASP A 303 -105.22 -18.05 99.98
CA ASP A 303 -106.19 -17.29 100.79
C ASP A 303 -107.45 -16.95 99.97
N TYR A 304 -107.29 -16.54 98.72
CA TYR A 304 -108.39 -16.24 97.80
C TYR A 304 -109.16 -17.50 97.40
N TYR A 305 -108.49 -18.63 97.15
CA TYR A 305 -109.13 -19.91 96.84
C TYR A 305 -109.99 -20.42 98.02
N THR A 306 -109.43 -20.53 99.22
CA THR A 306 -110.16 -20.97 100.42
C THR A 306 -111.32 -20.04 100.76
N LYS A 307 -111.19 -18.72 100.51
CA LYS A 307 -112.32 -17.80 100.68
C LYS A 307 -113.40 -17.91 99.59
N HIS A 308 -113.12 -18.47 98.41
CA HIS A 308 -114.16 -18.88 97.46
C HIS A 308 -114.86 -20.17 97.91
N GLU A 309 -114.15 -21.11 98.53
CA GLU A 309 -114.75 -22.30 99.15
C GLU A 309 -115.70 -21.92 100.30
N GLU A 310 -115.29 -21.07 101.25
CA GLU A 310 -116.17 -20.54 102.31
C GLU A 310 -117.45 -19.87 101.76
N ILE A 311 -117.32 -19.15 100.65
CA ILE A 311 -118.45 -18.50 99.97
C ILE A 311 -119.37 -19.54 99.31
N HIS A 312 -118.81 -20.59 98.71
CA HIS A 312 -119.56 -21.66 98.09
C HIS A 312 -120.36 -22.45 99.13
N ASP A 313 -119.78 -22.74 100.29
CA ASP A 313 -120.46 -23.40 101.41
C ASP A 313 -121.60 -22.51 101.96
N MET A 314 -121.35 -21.21 102.15
CA MET A 314 -122.38 -20.26 102.59
C MET A 314 -123.52 -20.09 101.58
N GLU A 315 -123.24 -20.15 100.28
CA GLU A 315 -124.28 -20.19 99.23
C GLU A 315 -125.03 -21.52 99.18
N SER A 316 -124.35 -22.64 99.46
CA SER A 316 -124.99 -23.96 99.57
C SER A 316 -125.98 -24.00 100.74
N ILE A 317 -125.60 -23.48 101.91
CA ILE A 317 -126.47 -23.26 103.07
C ILE A 317 -127.67 -22.36 102.72
N TYR A 318 -127.47 -21.31 101.93
CA TYR A 318 -128.56 -20.43 101.48
C TYR A 318 -129.53 -21.14 100.51
N LEU A 319 -129.02 -21.98 99.60
CA LEU A 319 -129.84 -22.79 98.70
C LEU A 319 -130.64 -23.86 99.46
N ASP A 320 -130.08 -24.44 100.52
CA ASP A 320 -130.80 -25.33 101.43
C ASP A 320 -131.90 -24.58 102.21
N MET A 321 -131.62 -23.39 102.75
CA MET A 321 -132.66 -22.54 103.37
C MET A 321 -133.80 -22.20 102.39
N GLN A 322 -133.46 -21.85 101.14
CA GLN A 322 -134.44 -21.60 100.09
C GLN A 322 -135.25 -22.86 99.74
N THR A 323 -134.62 -24.04 99.73
CA THR A 323 -135.27 -25.33 99.49
C THR A 323 -136.17 -25.73 100.67
N GLN A 324 -135.79 -25.41 101.90
CA GLN A 324 -136.62 -25.60 103.10
C GLN A 324 -137.83 -24.67 103.08
N ARG A 325 -137.67 -23.39 102.71
CA ARG A 325 -138.78 -22.43 102.54
C ARG A 325 -139.86 -22.95 101.58
N MET A 326 -139.44 -23.58 100.47
CA MET A 326 -140.36 -24.20 99.48
C MET A 326 -141.08 -25.46 99.98
N ARG A 327 -140.78 -25.95 101.20
CA ARG A 327 -141.36 -27.16 101.81
C ARG A 327 -142.13 -26.88 103.11
N VAL A 328 -142.39 -25.61 103.44
CA VAL A 328 -143.08 -25.21 104.69
C VAL A 328 -144.58 -25.57 104.61
N SER A 329 -145.09 -26.22 105.67
CA SER A 329 -146.50 -26.59 105.80
C SER A 329 -147.40 -25.38 106.12
N PRO A 330 -148.65 -25.29 105.62
CA PRO A 330 -149.52 -24.11 105.80
C PRO A 330 -149.64 -23.58 107.23
N ARG A 331 -149.72 -24.48 108.23
CA ARG A 331 -149.86 -24.11 109.65
C ARG A 331 -148.63 -23.39 110.23
N ALA A 332 -147.46 -23.53 109.61
CA ALA A 332 -146.26 -22.76 109.98
C ALA A 332 -146.27 -21.36 109.35
N ILE A 333 -147.01 -21.15 108.25
CA ILE A 333 -147.19 -19.83 107.63
C ILE A 333 -148.00 -18.94 108.59
N GLU A 334 -149.06 -19.48 109.20
CA GLU A 334 -149.88 -18.79 110.23
C GLU A 334 -149.09 -18.41 111.50
N HIS A 335 -147.95 -19.06 111.75
CA HIS A 335 -147.05 -18.80 112.88
C HIS A 335 -145.81 -17.96 112.49
N GLY A 336 -145.82 -17.28 111.34
CA GLY A 336 -144.75 -16.35 110.94
C GLY A 336 -143.41 -17.00 110.56
N TRP A 337 -143.32 -18.33 110.50
CA TRP A 337 -142.06 -19.04 110.20
C TRP A 337 -141.50 -18.71 108.81
N VAL A 338 -142.37 -18.34 107.86
CA VAL A 338 -141.95 -17.87 106.53
C VAL A 338 -141.27 -16.49 106.63
N GLU A 339 -141.78 -15.59 107.45
CA GLU A 339 -141.21 -14.25 107.66
C GLU A 339 -139.87 -14.33 108.40
N GLU A 340 -139.77 -15.20 109.41
CA GLU A 340 -138.49 -15.52 110.06
C GLU A 340 -137.48 -16.13 109.07
N MET A 341 -137.89 -17.06 108.22
CA MET A 341 -137.00 -17.67 107.23
C MET A 341 -136.61 -16.69 106.12
N GLU A 342 -137.49 -15.78 105.70
CA GLU A 342 -137.13 -14.69 104.78
C GLU A 342 -136.17 -13.69 105.44
N ALA A 343 -136.35 -13.36 106.73
CA ALA A 343 -135.40 -12.53 107.47
C ALA A 343 -134.02 -13.21 107.60
N LYS A 344 -133.98 -14.49 107.94
CA LYS A 344 -132.75 -15.31 108.02
C LYS A 344 -132.07 -15.46 106.65
N MET A 345 -132.83 -15.74 105.59
CA MET A 345 -132.34 -15.75 104.20
C MET A 345 -131.79 -14.39 103.79
N LYS A 346 -132.46 -13.27 104.14
CA LYS A 346 -132.01 -11.91 103.81
C LYS A 346 -130.72 -11.53 104.55
N GLN A 347 -130.58 -11.94 105.81
CA GLN A 347 -129.34 -11.83 106.57
C GLN A 347 -128.22 -12.69 105.95
N GLN A 348 -128.48 -13.97 105.68
CA GLN A 348 -127.52 -14.88 105.02
C GLN A 348 -127.09 -14.35 103.64
N ARG A 349 -128.02 -13.82 102.84
CA ARG A 349 -127.70 -13.21 101.53
C ARG A 349 -126.89 -11.94 101.67
N ALA A 350 -127.14 -11.12 102.70
CA ALA A 350 -126.30 -9.95 103.01
C ALA A 350 -124.89 -10.36 103.44
N LEU A 351 -124.74 -11.43 104.25
CA LEU A 351 -123.44 -11.99 104.64
C LEU A 351 -122.68 -12.54 103.44
N ILE A 352 -123.31 -13.36 102.59
CA ILE A 352 -122.73 -13.85 101.32
C ILE A 352 -122.30 -12.69 100.42
N THR A 353 -123.15 -11.66 100.28
CA THR A 353 -122.84 -10.49 99.44
C THR A 353 -121.66 -9.71 100.02
N LYS A 354 -121.62 -9.51 101.34
CA LYS A 354 -120.49 -8.87 102.02
C LYS A 354 -119.19 -9.66 101.80
N LEU A 355 -119.21 -10.98 102.04
CA LEU A 355 -118.05 -11.85 101.84
C LEU A 355 -117.59 -11.82 100.37
N LYS A 356 -118.50 -11.91 99.38
CA LYS A 356 -118.16 -11.77 97.95
C LYS A 356 -117.54 -10.42 97.60
N LEU A 357 -117.96 -9.33 98.24
CA LEU A 357 -117.34 -8.02 98.03
C LEU A 357 -115.94 -7.95 98.70
N GLU A 358 -115.80 -8.48 99.91
CA GLU A 358 -114.52 -8.52 100.64
C GLU A 358 -113.48 -9.43 99.96
N THR A 359 -113.89 -10.55 99.36
CA THR A 359 -112.98 -11.44 98.62
C THR A 359 -112.62 -10.90 97.25
N VAL A 360 -113.55 -10.30 96.50
CA VAL A 360 -113.25 -9.74 95.16
C VAL A 360 -112.47 -8.43 95.25
N PHE A 361 -112.93 -7.47 96.07
CA PHE A 361 -112.33 -6.12 96.13
C PHE A 361 -111.26 -5.96 97.21
N GLY A 362 -111.20 -6.84 98.20
CA GLY A 362 -110.07 -6.94 99.13
C GLY A 362 -109.01 -7.89 98.58
N LEU A 363 -109.14 -9.18 98.91
CA LEU A 363 -108.12 -10.21 98.62
C LEU A 363 -107.81 -10.36 97.12
N GLY A 364 -108.82 -10.40 96.27
CA GLY A 364 -108.68 -10.55 94.81
C GLY A 364 -108.01 -9.34 94.15
N LEU A 365 -108.28 -8.13 94.65
CA LEU A 365 -107.63 -6.92 94.19
C LEU A 365 -106.16 -6.86 94.63
N GLU A 366 -105.85 -7.18 95.90
CA GLU A 366 -104.46 -7.32 96.36
C GLU A 366 -103.71 -8.39 95.56
N PHE A 367 -104.32 -9.57 95.37
CA PHE A 367 -103.77 -10.66 94.59
C PHE A 367 -103.41 -10.21 93.17
N LYS A 368 -104.35 -9.59 92.44
CA LYS A 368 -104.10 -9.13 91.06
C LYS A 368 -103.12 -7.96 90.98
N GLN A 369 -103.05 -7.08 91.98
CA GLN A 369 -101.99 -6.07 92.06
C GLN A 369 -100.60 -6.70 92.27
N LYS A 370 -100.46 -7.67 93.18
CA LYS A 370 -99.17 -8.31 93.47
C LYS A 370 -98.73 -9.32 92.40
N GLU A 371 -99.68 -9.99 91.73
CA GLU A 371 -99.43 -10.77 90.51
C GLU A 371 -98.88 -9.86 89.41
N LYS A 372 -99.50 -8.69 89.16
CA LYS A 372 -99.04 -7.71 88.18
C LYS A 372 -97.63 -7.16 88.50
N GLU A 373 -97.38 -6.73 89.75
CA GLU A 373 -96.03 -6.32 90.19
C GLU A 373 -94.98 -7.43 89.95
N LEU A 374 -95.35 -8.70 90.18
CA LEU A 374 -94.48 -9.86 89.99
C LEU A 374 -94.23 -10.16 88.51
N ILE A 375 -95.23 -9.98 87.64
CA ILE A 375 -95.08 -10.13 86.18
C ILE A 375 -94.19 -9.02 85.61
N GLU A 376 -94.45 -7.76 85.96
CA GLU A 376 -93.64 -6.60 85.56
C GLU A 376 -92.18 -6.75 86.00
N CYS A 377 -91.94 -7.17 87.25
CA CYS A 377 -90.58 -7.44 87.74
C CYS A 377 -89.90 -8.61 86.99
N ARG A 378 -90.64 -9.64 86.55
CA ARG A 378 -90.09 -10.74 85.73
C ARG A 378 -89.78 -10.27 84.31
N GLN A 379 -90.64 -9.47 83.70
CA GLN A 379 -90.43 -8.91 82.35
C GLN A 379 -89.15 -8.06 82.31
N LEU A 380 -88.98 -7.12 83.25
CA LEU A 380 -87.77 -6.28 83.33
C LEU A 380 -86.48 -7.10 83.55
N ILE A 381 -86.54 -8.19 84.33
CA ILE A 381 -85.39 -9.10 84.50
C ILE A 381 -85.09 -9.84 83.19
N ASN A 382 -86.11 -10.34 82.49
CA ASN A 382 -85.95 -11.03 81.22
C ASN A 382 -85.41 -10.10 80.11
N GLU A 383 -85.90 -8.87 80.00
CA GLU A 383 -85.39 -7.88 79.03
C GLU A 383 -83.90 -7.58 79.21
N ILE A 384 -83.43 -7.52 80.46
CA ILE A 384 -82.02 -7.25 80.77
C ILE A 384 -81.17 -8.49 80.53
N GLU A 385 -81.66 -9.70 80.82
CA GLU A 385 -81.00 -10.97 80.45
C GLU A 385 -80.96 -11.16 78.91
N GLU A 386 -82.00 -10.74 78.18
CA GLU A 386 -81.97 -10.74 76.71
C GLU A 386 -80.95 -9.76 76.14
N LYS A 387 -80.89 -8.52 76.68
CA LYS A 387 -79.85 -7.54 76.29
C LYS A 387 -78.45 -8.09 76.58
N ARG A 388 -78.24 -8.71 77.76
CA ARG A 388 -77.01 -9.42 78.11
C ARG A 388 -76.65 -10.51 77.09
N ARG A 389 -77.59 -11.39 76.73
CA ARG A 389 -77.36 -12.46 75.74
C ARG A 389 -77.03 -11.95 74.34
N ARG A 390 -77.63 -10.84 73.91
CA ARG A 390 -77.32 -10.20 72.62
C ARG A 390 -75.89 -9.64 72.61
N LEU A 391 -75.43 -9.03 73.70
CA LEU A 391 -74.04 -8.59 73.88
C LEU A 391 -73.07 -9.78 73.93
N GLU A 392 -73.42 -10.85 74.65
CA GLU A 392 -72.63 -12.09 74.74
C GLU A 392 -72.44 -12.74 73.36
N ILE A 393 -73.49 -12.81 72.54
CA ILE A 393 -73.42 -13.30 71.14
C ILE A 393 -72.50 -12.38 70.31
N TRP A 394 -72.70 -11.06 70.35
CA TRP A 394 -71.92 -10.11 69.55
C TRP A 394 -70.43 -10.11 69.93
N ARG A 395 -70.09 -10.21 71.22
CA ARG A 395 -68.69 -10.39 71.67
C ARG A 395 -68.10 -11.67 71.10
N ASN A 396 -68.85 -12.78 71.13
CA ASN A 396 -68.37 -14.05 70.61
C ASN A 396 -68.15 -14.01 69.08
N GLU A 397 -69.00 -13.28 68.34
CA GLU A 397 -68.81 -13.01 66.90
C GLU A 397 -67.56 -12.17 66.62
N GLU A 398 -67.36 -11.04 67.32
CA GLU A 398 -66.15 -10.20 67.18
C GLU A 398 -64.88 -10.95 67.60
N PHE A 399 -64.95 -11.82 68.62
CA PHE A 399 -63.83 -12.70 69.01
C PHE A 399 -63.47 -13.70 67.91
N LEU A 400 -64.47 -14.35 67.29
CA LEU A 400 -64.26 -15.26 66.17
C LEU A 400 -63.65 -14.53 64.96
N ASP A 401 -64.16 -13.34 64.61
CA ASP A 401 -63.66 -12.55 63.48
C ASP A 401 -62.26 -11.96 63.74
N TYR A 402 -61.93 -11.64 65.00
CA TYR A 402 -60.55 -11.36 65.44
C TYR A 402 -59.64 -12.58 65.30
N TRP A 403 -60.08 -13.74 65.80
CA TRP A 403 -59.30 -14.97 65.80
C TRP A 403 -59.02 -15.51 64.40
N GLU A 404 -59.99 -15.42 63.49
CA GLU A 404 -59.79 -15.85 62.10
C GLU A 404 -58.80 -14.94 61.37
N ARG A 405 -58.88 -13.61 61.57
CA ARG A 405 -57.89 -12.65 61.03
C ARG A 405 -56.48 -12.94 61.56
N GLU A 406 -56.33 -13.22 62.85
CA GLU A 406 -55.03 -13.56 63.46
C GLU A 406 -54.48 -14.89 62.93
N CYS A 407 -55.34 -15.90 62.74
CA CYS A 407 -54.98 -17.16 62.09
C CYS A 407 -54.54 -16.96 60.63
N ARG A 408 -55.30 -16.20 59.84
CA ARG A 408 -54.97 -15.82 58.45
C ARG A 408 -53.63 -15.08 58.38
N PHE A 409 -53.38 -14.11 59.28
CA PHE A 409 -52.12 -13.38 59.35
C PHE A 409 -50.93 -14.29 59.70
N ARG A 410 -51.05 -15.13 60.74
CA ARG A 410 -50.00 -16.11 61.11
C ARG A 410 -49.69 -17.09 59.98
N TYR A 411 -50.69 -17.50 59.20
CA TYR A 411 -50.50 -18.34 58.04
C TYR A 411 -49.77 -17.62 56.90
N GLN A 412 -50.16 -16.37 56.58
CA GLN A 412 -49.47 -15.54 55.58
C GLN A 412 -48.02 -15.25 55.98
N ALA A 413 -47.75 -14.93 57.24
CA ALA A 413 -46.40 -14.74 57.77
C ALA A 413 -45.53 -15.99 57.59
N LYS A 414 -46.06 -17.18 57.94
CA LYS A 414 -45.38 -18.48 57.70
C LYS A 414 -45.11 -18.74 56.20
N LEU A 415 -46.03 -18.36 55.31
CA LEU A 415 -45.81 -18.46 53.86
C LEU A 415 -44.73 -17.50 53.36
N ILE A 416 -44.70 -16.25 53.84
CA ILE A 416 -43.66 -15.27 53.51
C ILE A 416 -42.29 -15.74 54.01
N GLN A 417 -42.21 -16.23 55.25
CA GLN A 417 -40.97 -16.76 55.83
C GLN A 417 -40.44 -17.98 55.05
N LYS A 418 -41.32 -18.93 54.67
CA LYS A 418 -40.95 -20.05 53.79
C LYS A 418 -40.43 -19.58 52.43
N ARG A 419 -41.07 -18.57 51.82
CA ARG A 419 -40.61 -17.97 50.54
C ARG A 419 -39.25 -17.29 50.69
N GLN A 420 -39.00 -16.59 51.80
CA GLN A 420 -37.70 -15.99 52.13
C GLN A 420 -36.61 -17.05 52.29
N GLN A 421 -36.84 -18.09 53.10
CA GLN A 421 -35.90 -19.21 53.29
C GLN A 421 -35.56 -19.91 51.97
N VAL A 422 -36.54 -20.14 51.09
CA VAL A 422 -36.29 -20.70 49.75
C VAL A 422 -35.46 -19.74 48.88
N ALA A 423 -35.73 -18.43 48.93
CA ALA A 423 -34.94 -17.42 48.20
C ALA A 423 -33.52 -17.22 48.78
N GLU A 424 -33.31 -17.44 50.08
CA GLU A 424 -32.00 -17.43 50.73
C GLU A 424 -31.20 -18.68 50.39
N ASN A 425 -31.82 -19.86 50.41
CA ASN A 425 -31.19 -21.09 49.92
C ASN A 425 -30.76 -20.95 48.45
N ARG A 426 -31.64 -20.47 47.55
CA ARG A 426 -31.28 -20.19 46.14
C ARG A 426 -30.06 -19.28 46.02
N ARG A 427 -29.99 -18.21 46.82
CA ARG A 427 -28.85 -17.28 46.85
C ARG A 427 -27.57 -17.91 47.43
N ARG A 428 -27.67 -18.72 48.49
CA ARG A 428 -26.55 -19.44 49.13
C ARG A 428 -25.89 -20.45 48.18
N TRP A 429 -26.68 -21.14 47.35
CA TRP A 429 -26.17 -22.13 46.41
C TRP A 429 -25.69 -21.54 45.08
N GLN A 430 -26.12 -20.33 44.70
CA GLN A 430 -25.93 -19.71 43.36
C GLN A 430 -26.42 -20.56 42.17
N VAL A 431 -27.20 -21.61 42.42
CA VAL A 431 -27.66 -22.57 41.40
C VAL A 431 -28.93 -22.05 40.71
N GLN A 432 -28.91 -22.03 39.37
CA GLN A 432 -30.03 -21.60 38.53
C GLN A 432 -31.23 -22.58 38.56
N PHE A 433 -30.99 -23.86 38.88
CA PHE A 433 -31.94 -24.98 38.76
C PHE A 433 -32.21 -25.63 40.13
N TYR A 434 -33.44 -25.50 40.64
CA TYR A 434 -33.79 -25.84 42.01
C TYR A 434 -35.18 -26.49 42.13
N HIS A 435 -35.35 -27.33 43.14
CA HIS A 435 -36.67 -27.86 43.52
C HIS A 435 -37.51 -26.78 44.25
N THR A 436 -38.78 -27.06 44.50
CA THR A 436 -39.68 -26.23 45.36
C THR A 436 -39.10 -25.90 46.74
N SER A 437 -38.19 -26.74 47.26
CA SER A 437 -37.49 -26.57 48.54
C SER A 437 -36.28 -25.62 48.49
N GLY A 438 -35.89 -25.12 47.30
CA GLY A 438 -34.73 -24.24 47.11
C GLY A 438 -33.36 -24.94 47.18
N LYS A 439 -33.32 -26.28 47.30
CA LYS A 439 -32.10 -27.08 47.09
C LYS A 439 -31.80 -27.22 45.59
N ARG A 440 -30.52 -27.37 45.23
CA ARG A 440 -30.06 -27.75 43.88
C ARG A 440 -30.81 -29.00 43.41
N ASP A 441 -31.34 -28.97 42.20
CA ASP A 441 -31.89 -30.19 41.60
C ASP A 441 -30.75 -31.01 40.96
N ASN A 442 -30.55 -32.23 41.47
CA ASN A 442 -29.55 -33.15 40.96
C ASN A 442 -30.00 -33.91 39.69
N ARG A 443 -31.28 -33.75 39.27
CA ARG A 443 -31.79 -34.26 37.99
C ARG A 443 -31.22 -33.50 36.78
N TRP A 444 -30.76 -32.26 36.97
CA TRP A 444 -30.15 -31.45 35.91
C TRP A 444 -28.73 -31.91 35.57
N ARG A 445 -28.56 -32.60 34.43
CA ARG A 445 -27.28 -33.11 33.94
C ARG A 445 -26.53 -32.14 33.00
N GLY A 446 -26.74 -30.84 33.16
CA GLY A 446 -25.96 -29.79 32.48
C GLY A 446 -26.41 -29.43 31.06
N THR A 447 -26.96 -30.38 30.29
CA THR A 447 -27.37 -30.16 28.88
C THR A 447 -28.87 -30.31 28.61
N TYR A 448 -29.60 -31.10 29.41
CA TYR A 448 -31.06 -31.26 29.27
C TYR A 448 -31.74 -31.63 30.60
N TRP A 449 -33.03 -31.33 30.68
CA TRP A 449 -33.94 -31.83 31.73
C TRP A 449 -34.39 -33.26 31.39
N SER A 450 -34.74 -34.05 32.40
CA SER A 450 -35.53 -35.27 32.17
C SER A 450 -36.97 -34.91 31.79
N GLN A 451 -37.58 -35.71 30.89
CA GLN A 451 -38.89 -35.45 30.29
C GLN A 451 -39.98 -35.14 31.34
N GLU A 452 -40.04 -35.94 32.41
CA GLU A 452 -40.91 -35.77 33.59
C GLU A 452 -40.90 -34.35 34.17
N VAL A 453 -39.74 -33.68 34.16
CA VAL A 453 -39.55 -32.36 34.77
C VAL A 453 -40.00 -31.24 33.82
N LEU A 454 -39.94 -31.46 32.51
CA LEU A 454 -40.53 -30.55 31.52
C LEU A 454 -42.06 -30.61 31.56
N GLU A 455 -42.64 -31.80 31.76
CA GLU A 455 -44.08 -31.99 31.90
C GLU A 455 -44.59 -31.43 33.23
N ALA A 456 -43.97 -31.80 34.35
CA ALA A 456 -44.28 -31.24 35.67
C ALA A 456 -43.95 -29.74 35.82
N ALA A 457 -43.27 -29.11 34.85
CA ALA A 457 -43.10 -27.66 34.76
C ALA A 457 -44.19 -26.97 33.93
N LYS A 458 -44.71 -27.62 32.87
CA LYS A 458 -45.86 -27.10 32.08
C LYS A 458 -47.11 -26.95 32.94
N GLU A 459 -47.34 -27.89 33.88
CA GLU A 459 -48.44 -27.82 34.85
C GLU A 459 -48.34 -26.66 35.86
N LYS A 460 -47.20 -25.96 35.92
CA LYS A 460 -46.87 -25.03 37.01
C LYS A 460 -46.60 -23.63 36.47
N GLU A 461 -47.66 -22.94 36.10
CA GLU A 461 -47.71 -21.51 35.76
C GLU A 461 -47.40 -20.58 36.97
N ILE A 462 -46.32 -20.87 37.69
CA ILE A 462 -45.89 -20.11 38.87
C ILE A 462 -45.08 -18.90 38.39
N PHE A 463 -45.78 -17.80 38.15
CA PHE A 463 -45.23 -16.49 37.79
C PHE A 463 -44.02 -16.12 38.66
N CYS A 464 -42.81 -16.23 38.12
CA CYS A 464 -41.56 -15.93 38.80
C CYS A 464 -40.94 -14.64 38.25
N ILE A 465 -40.68 -13.68 39.14
CA ILE A 465 -39.97 -12.41 38.85
C ILE A 465 -38.53 -12.64 38.35
N GLY A 466 -37.99 -13.85 38.51
CA GLY A 466 -36.69 -14.26 37.95
C GLY A 466 -36.73 -14.95 36.58
N SER A 467 -37.92 -15.26 36.04
CA SER A 467 -38.10 -15.85 34.70
C SER A 467 -38.92 -14.96 33.76
N THR A 468 -39.72 -14.03 34.30
CA THR A 468 -40.16 -12.87 33.52
C THR A 468 -38.94 -11.99 33.25
N ASP A 469 -38.59 -11.82 31.98
CA ASP A 469 -37.57 -10.84 31.62
C ASP A 469 -38.09 -9.44 31.94
N ILE A 470 -37.54 -8.82 32.99
CA ILE A 470 -37.84 -7.43 33.35
C ILE A 470 -37.41 -6.49 32.21
N LEU A 471 -36.43 -6.90 31.38
CA LEU A 471 -36.08 -6.20 30.15
C LEU A 471 -37.08 -6.42 29.01
N ALA A 472 -38.05 -7.34 29.08
CA ALA A 472 -39.15 -7.44 28.13
C ALA A 472 -40.21 -6.36 28.42
N LEU A 473 -40.69 -6.26 29.66
CA LEU A 473 -41.60 -5.16 30.08
C LEU A 473 -40.96 -3.78 29.92
N VAL A 474 -39.64 -3.66 30.11
CA VAL A 474 -38.90 -2.44 29.77
C VAL A 474 -38.70 -2.30 28.26
N GLN A 475 -38.48 -3.38 27.50
CA GLN A 475 -38.39 -3.34 26.02
C GLN A 475 -39.69 -2.86 25.40
N ASP A 476 -40.86 -3.33 25.80
CA ASP A 476 -42.12 -2.92 25.17
C ASP A 476 -42.39 -1.44 25.44
N LYS A 477 -42.11 -0.96 26.67
CA LYS A 477 -42.13 0.47 26.98
C LYS A 477 -40.98 1.27 26.34
N TRP A 478 -39.87 0.64 25.96
CA TRP A 478 -38.81 1.25 25.15
C TRP A 478 -39.09 1.21 23.65
N ARG A 479 -39.85 0.24 23.15
CA ARG A 479 -40.32 0.14 21.76
C ARG A 479 -41.38 1.19 21.54
N LEU A 480 -42.38 1.27 22.42
CA LEU A 480 -43.35 2.36 22.45
C LEU A 480 -42.65 3.72 22.55
N ARG A 481 -41.70 3.93 23.48
CA ARG A 481 -40.92 5.18 23.52
C ARG A 481 -40.00 5.41 22.32
N MET A 482 -39.50 4.37 21.65
CA MET A 482 -38.73 4.52 20.41
C MET A 482 -39.62 4.67 19.17
N GLN A 483 -40.91 4.37 19.27
CA GLN A 483 -41.93 4.70 18.29
C GLN A 483 -42.44 6.13 18.52
N GLU A 484 -42.64 6.58 19.77
CA GLU A 484 -42.92 7.99 20.12
C GLU A 484 -41.75 8.91 19.73
N ILE A 485 -40.52 8.60 20.17
CA ILE A 485 -39.30 9.31 19.77
C ILE A 485 -39.02 9.09 18.28
N GLY A 486 -39.42 7.94 17.71
CA GLY A 486 -39.35 7.66 16.28
C GLY A 486 -40.30 8.55 15.47
N GLN A 487 -41.50 8.84 15.97
CA GLN A 487 -42.45 9.77 15.35
C GLN A 487 -41.86 11.18 15.31
N VAL A 488 -41.26 11.64 16.41
CA VAL A 488 -40.58 12.93 16.49
C VAL A 488 -39.32 12.95 15.60
N LEU A 489 -38.56 11.85 15.54
CA LEU A 489 -37.45 11.73 14.58
C LEU A 489 -37.93 11.69 13.14
N ILE A 490 -39.09 11.12 12.82
CA ILE A 490 -39.63 11.07 11.45
C ILE A 490 -39.99 12.46 10.95
N ASP A 491 -40.37 13.39 11.83
CA ASP A 491 -40.60 14.78 11.42
C ASP A 491 -39.27 15.57 11.31
N GLU A 492 -38.29 15.34 12.20
CA GLU A 492 -36.90 15.84 11.99
C GLU A 492 -36.23 15.21 10.75
N GLU A 493 -36.52 13.96 10.39
CA GLU A 493 -35.98 13.23 9.24
C GLU A 493 -36.73 13.57 7.95
N LYS A 494 -37.94 14.14 8.01
CA LYS A 494 -38.55 14.88 6.88
C LYS A 494 -37.88 16.23 6.68
N GLU A 495 -37.54 16.97 7.73
CA GLU A 495 -36.76 18.22 7.61
C GLU A 495 -35.32 17.97 7.14
N ARG A 496 -34.71 16.85 7.52
CA ARG A 496 -33.41 16.43 6.97
C ARG A 496 -33.55 15.89 5.56
N GLY A 497 -34.52 15.02 5.29
CA GLY A 497 -34.77 14.48 3.95
C GLY A 497 -35.10 15.56 2.92
N THR A 498 -35.80 16.63 3.30
CA THR A 498 -35.98 17.81 2.44
C THR A 498 -34.71 18.64 2.29
N ARG A 499 -33.87 18.81 3.33
CA ARG A 499 -32.55 19.46 3.21
C ARG A 499 -31.54 18.65 2.39
N GLU A 500 -31.54 17.33 2.52
CA GLU A 500 -30.69 16.40 1.77
C GLU A 500 -31.19 16.32 0.32
N HIS A 501 -32.50 16.30 0.06
CA HIS A 501 -33.03 16.42 -1.29
C HIS A 501 -32.75 17.79 -1.94
N ILE A 502 -32.79 18.89 -1.16
CA ILE A 502 -32.33 20.21 -1.62
C ILE A 502 -30.81 20.19 -1.90
N SER A 503 -30.02 19.51 -1.06
CA SER A 503 -28.58 19.33 -1.28
C SER A 503 -28.32 18.57 -2.59
N ASP A 504 -28.98 17.44 -2.80
CA ASP A 504 -28.90 16.63 -4.01
C ASP A 504 -29.34 17.42 -5.25
N LEU A 505 -30.38 18.27 -5.13
CA LEU A 505 -30.76 19.20 -6.21
C LEU A 505 -29.67 20.26 -6.46
N THR A 506 -29.07 20.86 -5.43
CA THR A 506 -27.97 21.82 -5.62
C THR A 506 -26.73 21.16 -6.19
N ASP A 507 -26.43 19.91 -5.83
CA ASP A 507 -25.31 19.15 -6.39
C ASP A 507 -25.60 18.72 -7.84
N GLN A 508 -26.84 18.36 -8.19
CA GLN A 508 -27.25 18.12 -9.58
C GLN A 508 -27.24 19.41 -10.43
N VAL A 509 -27.65 20.55 -9.87
CA VAL A 509 -27.55 21.86 -10.53
C VAL A 509 -26.09 22.30 -10.68
N ALA A 510 -25.25 22.06 -9.66
CA ALA A 510 -23.81 22.35 -9.74
C ALA A 510 -23.11 21.44 -10.76
N LEU A 511 -23.47 20.15 -10.82
CA LEU A 511 -22.91 19.19 -11.78
C LEU A 511 -23.36 19.49 -13.21
N THR A 512 -24.64 19.85 -13.44
CA THR A 512 -25.12 20.27 -14.77
C THR A 512 -24.58 21.63 -15.20
N ALA A 513 -24.38 22.57 -14.27
CA ALA A 513 -23.67 23.83 -14.55
C ALA A 513 -22.19 23.57 -14.88
N ALA A 514 -21.53 22.64 -14.17
CA ALA A 514 -20.15 22.25 -14.46
C ALA A 514 -20.03 21.53 -15.82
N THR A 515 -20.95 20.62 -16.17
CA THR A 515 -20.94 20.01 -17.52
C THR A 515 -21.22 21.05 -18.60
N ALA A 516 -22.16 21.98 -18.40
CA ALA A 516 -22.40 23.07 -19.35
C ALA A 516 -21.17 24.00 -19.51
N GLN A 517 -20.42 24.27 -18.43
CA GLN A 517 -19.16 25.02 -18.51
C GLN A 517 -18.04 24.22 -19.19
N ILE A 518 -17.98 22.90 -18.98
CA ILE A 518 -17.05 22.02 -19.68
C ILE A 518 -17.41 21.95 -21.18
N GLU A 519 -18.69 21.84 -21.54
CA GLU A 519 -19.16 21.84 -22.92
C GLU A 519 -18.93 23.21 -23.61
N GLN A 520 -19.16 24.32 -22.92
CA GLN A 520 -18.83 25.66 -23.44
C GLN A 520 -17.32 25.87 -23.61
N THR A 521 -16.50 25.45 -22.64
CA THR A 521 -15.04 25.57 -22.77
C THR A 521 -14.48 24.62 -23.82
N MET A 522 -15.01 23.39 -23.93
CA MET A 522 -14.71 22.50 -25.04
C MET A 522 -15.11 23.14 -26.37
N ALA A 523 -16.32 23.67 -26.53
CA ALA A 523 -16.73 24.35 -27.77
C ALA A 523 -15.87 25.58 -28.13
N LEU A 524 -15.35 26.31 -27.13
CA LEU A 524 -14.42 27.44 -27.33
C LEU A 524 -13.00 26.99 -27.71
N PHE A 525 -12.52 25.86 -27.18
CA PHE A 525 -11.18 25.35 -27.45
C PHE A 525 -11.13 24.29 -28.56
N ASP A 526 -12.27 23.74 -29.00
CA ASP A 526 -12.39 22.75 -30.07
C ASP A 526 -11.70 23.20 -31.38
N PRO A 527 -11.84 24.46 -31.84
CA PRO A 527 -11.09 24.96 -32.99
C PRO A 527 -9.57 24.90 -32.76
N VAL A 528 -9.11 25.27 -31.55
CA VAL A 528 -7.70 25.26 -31.18
C VAL A 528 -7.16 23.83 -31.06
N PHE A 529 -7.95 22.89 -30.51
CA PHE A 529 -7.57 21.49 -30.46
C PHE A 529 -7.52 20.86 -31.85
N ARG A 530 -8.48 21.17 -32.74
CA ARG A 530 -8.45 20.74 -34.15
C ARG A 530 -7.24 21.31 -34.89
N ASP A 531 -6.90 22.59 -34.70
CA ASP A 531 -5.70 23.19 -35.29
C ASP A 531 -4.40 22.55 -34.74
N VAL A 532 -4.35 22.25 -33.44
CA VAL A 532 -3.24 21.52 -32.82
C VAL A 532 -3.14 20.10 -33.35
N GLU A 533 -4.25 19.37 -33.49
CA GLU A 533 -4.30 18.04 -34.10
C GLU A 533 -3.88 18.08 -35.57
N HIS A 534 -4.32 19.07 -36.35
CA HIS A 534 -3.86 19.25 -37.75
C HIS A 534 -2.37 19.60 -37.83
N SER A 535 -1.84 20.37 -36.87
CA SER A 535 -0.40 20.62 -36.73
C SER A 535 0.36 19.34 -36.37
N PHE A 536 -0.22 18.49 -35.51
CA PHE A 536 0.38 17.23 -35.10
C PHE A 536 0.36 16.22 -36.24
N ASP A 537 -0.74 16.09 -36.97
CA ASP A 537 -0.86 15.20 -38.14
C ASP A 537 0.00 15.67 -39.31
N THR A 538 0.16 16.98 -39.54
CA THR A 538 1.12 17.47 -40.54
C THR A 538 2.56 17.20 -40.13
N VAL A 539 2.93 17.32 -38.84
CA VAL A 539 4.23 16.87 -38.32
C VAL A 539 4.40 15.35 -38.45
N LEU A 540 3.36 14.56 -38.14
CA LEU A 540 3.37 13.10 -38.26
C LEU A 540 3.48 12.65 -39.72
N MET A 541 2.85 13.36 -40.66
CA MET A 541 2.98 13.15 -42.11
C MET A 541 4.37 13.56 -42.60
N GLN A 542 4.98 14.62 -42.07
CA GLN A 542 6.37 14.98 -42.36
C GLN A 542 7.35 13.92 -41.85
N GLN A 543 7.15 13.40 -40.63
CA GLN A 543 7.92 12.26 -40.11
C GLN A 543 7.75 11.02 -40.99
N ARG A 544 6.50 10.62 -41.30
CA ARG A 544 6.20 9.48 -42.19
C ARG A 544 6.78 9.66 -43.60
N ARG A 545 6.84 10.88 -44.16
CA ARG A 545 7.56 11.17 -45.42
C ARG A 545 9.07 11.00 -45.27
N ARG A 546 9.65 11.50 -44.17
CA ARG A 546 11.09 11.38 -43.87
C ARG A 546 11.51 9.93 -43.65
N ASP A 547 10.69 9.13 -42.98
CA ASP A 547 10.93 7.71 -42.75
C ASP A 547 10.74 6.89 -44.03
N ARG A 548 9.74 7.19 -44.87
CA ARG A 548 9.61 6.61 -46.21
C ARG A 548 10.85 6.90 -47.08
N TYR A 549 11.39 8.12 -47.01
CA TYR A 549 12.65 8.47 -47.68
C TYR A 549 13.85 7.70 -47.12
N LEU A 550 13.97 7.55 -45.79
CA LEU A 550 15.02 6.74 -45.16
C LEU A 550 14.89 5.24 -45.47
N VAL A 551 13.67 4.73 -45.68
CA VAL A 551 13.41 3.36 -46.14
C VAL A 551 13.76 3.19 -47.61
N ALA A 552 13.41 4.15 -48.48
CA ALA A 552 13.82 4.14 -49.89
C ALA A 552 15.35 4.14 -50.04
N VAL A 553 16.07 5.02 -49.33
CA VAL A 553 17.54 5.06 -49.30
C VAL A 553 18.15 3.78 -48.70
N ARG A 554 17.42 3.03 -47.85
CA ARG A 554 17.81 1.68 -47.40
C ARG A 554 17.53 0.58 -48.42
N GLN A 555 16.55 0.76 -49.31
CA GLN A 555 16.22 -0.17 -50.40
C GLN A 555 17.17 0.03 -51.60
N GLU A 556 17.51 1.27 -51.96
CA GLU A 556 18.56 1.59 -52.94
C GLU A 556 19.94 1.01 -52.53
N ARG A 557 20.22 0.98 -51.22
CA ARG A 557 21.42 0.31 -50.67
C ARG A 557 21.35 -1.23 -50.66
N LYS A 558 20.18 -1.82 -50.95
CA LYS A 558 19.99 -3.27 -51.10
C LYS A 558 19.94 -3.74 -52.55
N THR A 559 19.74 -2.84 -53.52
CA THR A 559 19.70 -3.16 -54.95
C THR A 559 21.08 -3.19 -55.64
N ILE A 560 22.18 -3.06 -54.89
CA ILE A 560 23.54 -3.30 -55.37
C ILE A 560 23.85 -4.80 -55.27
N PRO A 561 24.00 -5.56 -56.39
CA PRO A 561 24.18 -7.01 -56.32
C PRO A 561 25.63 -7.38 -55.94
N GLY A 562 25.82 -8.10 -54.84
CA GLY A 562 27.17 -8.50 -54.40
C GLY A 562 27.21 -9.61 -53.34
N ALA A 563 27.46 -10.85 -53.80
CA ALA A 563 27.95 -11.99 -53.00
C ALA A 563 27.15 -12.41 -51.75
N ALA A 564 26.04 -13.09 -51.98
CA ALA A 564 25.59 -14.33 -51.31
C ALA A 564 26.00 -14.63 -49.85
N ARG A 565 24.99 -14.89 -49.00
CA ARG A 565 25.02 -16.06 -48.09
C ARG A 565 23.65 -16.70 -47.93
N LYS A 566 23.66 -18.02 -47.71
CA LYS A 566 22.51 -18.92 -47.79
C LYS A 566 21.49 -18.70 -46.67
N SER A 567 20.24 -18.98 -46.98
CA SER A 567 19.18 -19.26 -46.02
C SER A 567 19.46 -20.54 -45.20
N ILE A 568 19.08 -20.50 -43.92
CA ILE A 568 18.61 -21.64 -43.14
C ILE A 568 17.34 -21.14 -42.42
N THR A 569 16.35 -22.01 -42.25
CA THR A 569 14.96 -21.71 -41.87
C THR A 569 14.76 -21.56 -40.36
N ASP A 570 13.59 -21.02 -40.00
CA ASP A 570 13.02 -21.04 -38.65
C ASP A 570 12.78 -22.47 -38.13
N GLU A 571 12.85 -22.65 -36.81
CA GLU A 571 12.03 -23.58 -36.01
C GLU A 571 11.93 -23.08 -34.54
N ASP A 572 11.04 -23.70 -33.75
CA ASP A 572 10.33 -23.12 -32.59
C ASP A 572 11.13 -22.77 -31.31
N PRO A 573 10.63 -21.80 -30.49
CA PRO A 573 11.26 -21.39 -29.23
C PRO A 573 10.73 -22.16 -28.01
N LYS A 574 11.22 -23.37 -27.73
CA LYS A 574 10.89 -24.13 -26.48
C LYS A 574 11.94 -25.17 -26.06
N ALA A 575 13.01 -24.73 -25.40
CA ALA A 575 13.89 -25.62 -24.61
C ALA A 575 14.57 -24.86 -23.46
N PHE A 576 14.16 -25.14 -22.22
CA PHE A 576 14.80 -24.62 -21.01
C PHE A 576 15.86 -25.60 -20.49
N HIS A 577 16.90 -25.05 -19.84
CA HIS A 577 17.84 -25.72 -18.91
C HIS A 577 18.98 -26.64 -19.39
N ARG A 578 20.00 -26.66 -18.52
CA ARG A 578 21.15 -27.59 -18.38
C ARG A 578 22.16 -27.64 -19.54
N ARG A 579 23.16 -26.75 -19.45
CA ARG A 579 24.56 -27.15 -19.60
C ARG A 579 25.34 -26.81 -18.32
N VAL A 580 26.31 -27.66 -18.00
CA VAL A 580 27.10 -27.63 -16.76
C VAL A 580 28.10 -26.47 -16.78
N GLU A 581 28.39 -25.89 -15.62
CA GLU A 581 29.40 -24.86 -15.44
C GLU A 581 30.79 -25.50 -15.31
N ASP A 582 31.76 -25.09 -16.15
CA ASP A 582 33.15 -25.57 -16.06
C ASP A 582 33.89 -24.84 -14.91
N PRO A 583 34.21 -25.50 -13.77
CA PRO A 583 34.87 -24.83 -12.64
C PRO A 583 36.28 -24.31 -12.98
N ALA A 584 36.91 -24.88 -14.01
CA ALA A 584 38.20 -24.43 -14.53
C ALA A 584 38.16 -22.99 -15.09
N ARG A 585 37.01 -22.52 -15.62
CA ARG A 585 36.89 -21.15 -16.16
C ARG A 585 36.77 -20.09 -15.06
N GLU A 586 36.09 -20.41 -13.96
CA GLU A 586 35.91 -19.46 -12.85
C GLU A 586 37.22 -19.14 -12.14
N LEU A 587 38.04 -20.17 -11.85
CA LEU A 587 39.36 -20.00 -11.24
C LEU A 587 40.28 -19.08 -12.06
N ALA A 588 40.29 -19.23 -13.39
CA ALA A 588 41.05 -18.36 -14.28
C ALA A 588 40.58 -16.90 -14.24
N ILE A 589 39.26 -16.66 -14.12
CA ILE A 589 38.69 -15.31 -13.99
C ILE A 589 39.02 -14.70 -12.62
N GLN A 590 38.96 -15.48 -11.54
CA GLN A 590 39.31 -15.01 -10.19
C GLN A 590 40.80 -14.67 -10.06
N GLN A 591 41.69 -15.49 -10.61
CA GLN A 591 43.14 -15.21 -10.61
C GLN A 591 43.48 -13.91 -11.36
N ARG A 592 42.87 -13.68 -12.54
CA ARG A 592 43.02 -12.40 -13.27
C ARG A 592 42.54 -11.20 -12.47
N LYS A 593 41.41 -11.31 -11.76
CA LYS A 593 40.92 -10.23 -10.87
C LYS A 593 41.91 -9.93 -9.74
N ARG A 594 42.50 -10.95 -9.09
CA ARG A 594 43.49 -10.75 -8.02
C ARG A 594 44.77 -10.07 -8.52
N GLN A 595 45.26 -10.42 -9.71
CA GLN A 595 46.43 -9.76 -10.32
C GLN A 595 46.18 -8.27 -10.64
N LEU A 596 44.99 -7.93 -11.16
CA LEU A 596 44.63 -6.54 -11.46
C LEU A 596 44.51 -5.67 -10.19
N VAL A 597 44.01 -6.22 -9.08
CA VAL A 597 43.95 -5.50 -7.79
C VAL A 597 45.35 -5.24 -7.22
N LEU A 598 46.29 -6.18 -7.36
CA LEU A 598 47.69 -5.99 -6.90
C LEU A 598 48.47 -4.96 -7.75
N ALA A 599 48.11 -4.79 -9.02
CA ALA A 599 48.69 -3.76 -9.88
C ALA A 599 48.23 -2.33 -9.54
N ALA A 600 47.12 -2.16 -8.79
CA ALA A 600 46.51 -0.88 -8.47
C ALA A 600 47.10 -0.20 -7.20
N LYS A 601 48.42 -0.33 -6.96
CA LYS A 601 49.10 0.41 -5.89
C LYS A 601 49.31 1.88 -6.29
N VAL A 602 48.37 2.74 -5.92
CA VAL A 602 48.56 4.21 -5.93
C VAL A 602 49.72 4.54 -4.98
N PRO A 603 50.83 5.17 -5.44
CA PRO A 603 51.95 5.48 -4.56
C PRO A 603 51.59 6.62 -3.59
N TRP A 604 51.86 6.43 -2.30
CA TRP A 604 51.32 7.22 -1.18
C TRP A 604 51.31 8.75 -1.38
N HIS A 605 52.36 9.33 -1.95
CA HIS A 605 52.44 10.77 -2.25
C HIS A 605 51.25 11.35 -3.05
N LEU A 606 50.54 10.53 -3.83
CA LEU A 606 49.34 10.95 -4.59
C LEU A 606 48.08 10.95 -3.72
N LEU A 607 48.02 10.13 -2.66
CA LEU A 607 46.98 10.22 -1.65
C LEU A 607 47.19 11.49 -0.81
N ASP A 608 48.43 11.78 -0.42
CA ASP A 608 48.77 13.01 0.32
C ASP A 608 48.45 14.28 -0.50
N GLN A 609 48.78 14.29 -1.80
CA GLN A 609 48.40 15.38 -2.72
C GLN A 609 46.89 15.50 -2.88
N LEU A 610 46.16 14.39 -3.06
CA LEU A 610 44.69 14.42 -3.15
C LEU A 610 44.04 14.89 -1.85
N GLU A 611 44.62 14.58 -0.68
CA GLU A 611 44.10 15.10 0.59
C GLU A 611 44.43 16.59 0.77
N ALA A 612 45.62 17.05 0.36
CA ALA A 612 45.96 18.48 0.35
C ALA A 612 45.02 19.29 -0.56
N GLU A 613 44.74 18.81 -1.78
CA GLU A 613 43.76 19.43 -2.69
C GLU A 613 42.34 19.38 -2.09
N ARG A 614 41.95 18.29 -1.43
CA ARG A 614 40.66 18.20 -0.73
C ARG A 614 40.55 19.19 0.44
N ARG A 615 41.65 19.46 1.15
CA ARG A 615 41.73 20.47 2.22
C ARG A 615 41.68 21.90 1.66
N LYS A 616 42.32 22.19 0.52
CA LYS A 616 42.15 23.48 -0.22
C LYS A 616 40.68 23.70 -0.62
N LEU A 617 40.07 22.74 -1.30
CA LEU A 617 38.67 22.84 -1.75
C LEU A 617 37.67 23.00 -0.60
N ALA A 618 38.00 22.51 0.60
CA ALA A 618 37.22 22.77 1.81
C ALA A 618 37.40 24.21 2.31
N HIS A 619 38.63 24.75 2.30
CA HIS A 619 38.92 26.15 2.62
C HIS A 619 38.26 27.14 1.65
N GLU A 620 38.36 26.89 0.35
CA GLU A 620 37.71 27.71 -0.69
C GLU A 620 36.19 27.73 -0.50
N LYS A 621 35.56 26.59 -0.21
CA LYS A 621 34.12 26.51 0.11
C LYS A 621 33.75 27.19 1.43
N ALA A 622 34.67 27.31 2.39
CA ALA A 622 34.47 28.11 3.59
C ALA A 622 34.57 29.61 3.29
N MET A 623 35.57 30.04 2.52
CA MET A 623 35.72 31.42 2.03
C MET A 623 34.50 31.90 1.24
N PHE A 624 34.03 31.12 0.26
CA PHE A 624 32.81 31.45 -0.49
C PHE A 624 31.55 31.53 0.40
N LYS A 625 31.46 30.73 1.48
CA LYS A 625 30.37 30.86 2.46
C LYS A 625 30.49 32.09 3.37
N LEU A 626 31.68 32.63 3.57
CA LEU A 626 31.91 33.87 4.30
C LEU A 626 31.61 35.10 3.42
N TRP A 627 32.13 35.14 2.20
CA TRP A 627 31.81 36.19 1.21
C TRP A 627 30.32 36.22 0.82
N GLY A 628 29.68 35.05 0.70
CA GLY A 628 28.23 34.97 0.51
C GLY A 628 27.42 35.52 1.69
N LYS A 629 27.99 35.60 2.90
CA LYS A 629 27.35 36.17 4.09
C LYS A 629 27.60 37.67 4.28
N THR A 630 28.68 38.24 3.73
CA THR A 630 28.91 39.69 3.78
C THR A 630 28.00 40.40 2.78
N TYR A 631 27.93 39.94 1.53
CA TYR A 631 27.07 40.56 0.51
C TYR A 631 25.58 40.56 0.86
N SER A 632 25.06 39.52 1.51
CA SER A 632 23.68 39.48 2.01
C SER A 632 23.43 40.32 3.27
N ARG A 633 24.39 41.13 3.72
CA ARG A 633 24.24 42.06 4.86
C ARG A 633 24.37 43.53 4.48
N GLU A 634 24.93 43.83 3.31
CA GLU A 634 25.07 45.17 2.74
C GLU A 634 23.99 45.48 1.67
N SER A 635 23.01 44.58 1.51
CA SER A 635 21.89 44.68 0.56
C SER A 635 20.53 44.65 1.28
N GLY A 636 20.47 45.25 2.48
CA GLY A 636 19.34 45.17 3.41
C GLY A 636 19.19 46.40 4.32
N GLU A 637 19.50 47.58 3.79
CA GLU A 637 19.06 48.91 4.28
C GLU A 637 18.39 49.65 3.10
#